data_AF-A0A9Q5D6V3-F1
#
_entry.id   AF-A0A9Q5D6V3-F1
#
_cell.length_a   1.000
_cell.length_b   1.000
_cell.length_c   1.000
_cell.angle_alpha   90.00
_cell.angle_beta   90.00
_cell.angle_gamma   90.00
#
_symmetry.space_group_name_H-M   'P 1'
#
loop_
_entity.id
_entity.type
_entity.pdbx_description
1 polymer ?
#
loop_
_entity_poly.entity_id
_entity_poly.type
_entity_poly.pdbx_seq_one_letter_code
_entity_poly.pdbx_strand_id
1 'polypeptide(L)'
;MNLGLTLRWGYSALQFNGNSYAYFPSQHLNNMQSFTLEATILTTTTTGTILDQGTGGTGMIFNLTIVNGYLQFTGINHEKKYLHLVSPVELSLNEWHQVACTFDSAGKQLSLYQDGVLVASMAVTGTPYPSLPLRTLIGVTVSARDGHYENYFNGQISRIAIWKSARNIFEAIEDALALTYPNQKNTDLVFWADFTEMPTDDRSGNLTPIEYSTEPPNYLYSVPSVKVTETGVIDCGVSPAYNFDGNKPYTIEGWFNPSATTQYTVMLAFEQHLQWQYFIQYDKENSRIIAKRNTDGEAIVSNDQIIEDRFYHFAVTYNGVSNMMSLYINGNLQTSEYFPGKAASLDNGKLSIGGSGYTGYFQQIRLWNECLEQAEIRQWMLNDVVTDPRLVANFDFTVTPPADSMGHPVQLLDGTANALATTVITLDQRKAQLGISMPINSSYFNEKEEKPLPYPPGVKTAAQPELFSQEHKEKTYAGLVSLFKLEGKKQHDFNETFEKAYALAEKEFSGNAALQKVVTRTDENGRTKIIYHGLRGDVLFYDRPVGEVSDCTIWWITFTFTMTVSFFGIFLPLPIFSPFNQVPTKIFNMIVKNAKLIAKITALVGTTISVASALDVITAIHREKILWPILKFAFIAAGWFGLAALLARIITLVTGTVAAEILGKFIVWAAQLTKLSLEYHGACPQTAEKTAAQTA
;
A
#
# COMPACT_ATOMS: atom_id res chain seq x y z
N MET A 1 -0.33 0.15 10.16
CA MET A 1 0.76 0.01 9.17
C MET A 1 0.92 1.40 8.55
N ASN A 2 1.95 2.15 8.97
CA ASN A 2 2.25 3.47 8.41
C ASN A 2 2.92 3.24 7.05
N LEU A 3 2.12 3.21 5.99
CA LEU A 3 2.65 3.34 4.63
C LEU A 3 3.00 4.82 4.48
N GLY A 4 4.29 5.14 4.61
CA GLY A 4 4.79 6.43 4.14
C GLY A 4 4.51 6.54 2.65
N LEU A 5 3.95 7.68 2.22
CA LEU A 5 3.72 7.95 0.81
C LEU A 5 5.07 8.06 0.08
N THR A 6 5.65 6.97 -0.42
CA THR A 6 6.56 7.13 -1.54
C THR A 6 5.70 7.60 -2.72
N LEU A 7 5.90 8.85 -3.15
CA LEU A 7 5.42 9.30 -4.46
C LEU A 7 5.86 8.22 -5.45
N ARG A 8 4.96 7.76 -6.31
CA ARG A 8 5.21 6.64 -7.22
C ARG A 8 6.45 6.84 -8.12
N TRP A 9 6.91 8.07 -8.24
CA TRP A 9 8.10 8.46 -8.99
C TRP A 9 9.24 9.03 -8.12
N GLY A 10 9.01 9.20 -6.82
CA GLY A 10 10.06 9.55 -5.88
C GLY A 10 10.84 8.31 -5.47
N TYR A 11 12.16 8.42 -5.38
CA TYR A 11 13.03 7.36 -4.89
C TYR A 11 13.89 7.90 -3.76
N SER A 12 14.29 7.03 -2.84
CA SER A 12 15.33 7.37 -1.88
C SER A 12 16.65 6.67 -2.12
N ALA A 13 17.68 7.20 -1.50
CA ALA A 13 18.94 6.51 -1.32
C ALA A 13 19.52 6.86 0.05
N LEU A 14 20.34 5.97 0.58
CA LEU A 14 21.07 6.24 1.79
C LEU A 14 22.28 7.14 1.44
N GLN A 15 22.27 8.36 1.96
CA GLN A 15 23.28 9.38 1.76
C GLN A 15 24.33 9.32 2.88
N PHE A 16 25.58 9.12 2.46
CA PHE A 16 26.77 9.15 3.29
C PHE A 16 27.53 10.47 3.07
N ASN A 17 28.01 11.05 4.16
CA ASN A 17 28.69 12.36 4.15
C ASN A 17 30.20 12.25 4.45
N GLY A 18 30.79 11.06 4.29
CA GLY A 18 32.21 10.82 4.58
C GLY A 18 32.56 10.64 6.06
N ASN A 19 31.58 10.53 6.95
CA ASN A 19 31.78 10.29 8.39
C ASN A 19 30.77 9.30 9.02
N SER A 20 29.82 8.79 8.23
CA SER A 20 28.77 7.88 8.67
C SER A 20 28.88 6.54 7.95
N TYR A 21 28.31 5.49 8.54
CA TYR A 21 28.29 4.15 7.96
C TYR A 21 27.08 3.34 8.44
N ALA A 22 26.78 2.25 7.74
CA ALA A 22 25.81 1.25 8.14
C ALA A 22 26.49 -0.12 8.31
N TYR A 23 25.85 -1.04 9.01
CA TYR A 23 26.37 -2.39 9.17
C TYR A 23 25.28 -3.41 9.50
N PHE A 24 25.58 -4.68 9.28
CA PHE A 24 24.68 -5.78 9.63
C PHE A 24 25.47 -7.02 10.07
N PRO A 25 24.88 -7.95 10.86
CA PRO A 25 25.54 -9.19 11.27
C PRO A 25 25.93 -10.11 10.10
N SER A 26 27.20 -10.54 10.04
CA SER A 26 27.69 -11.36 8.91
C SER A 26 27.41 -12.86 9.04
N GLN A 27 26.70 -13.30 10.08
CA GLN A 27 26.46 -14.73 10.34
C GLN A 27 25.89 -15.49 9.14
N HIS A 28 25.07 -14.81 8.33
CA HIS A 28 24.46 -15.39 7.14
C HIS A 28 25.45 -15.53 5.97
N LEU A 29 26.59 -14.85 5.99
CA LEU A 29 27.67 -14.93 4.99
C LEU A 29 28.70 -16.04 5.29
N ASN A 30 28.48 -16.82 6.35
CA ASN A 30 29.36 -17.96 6.64
C ASN A 30 29.23 -19.07 5.59
N ASN A 31 30.34 -19.78 5.39
CA ASN A 31 30.52 -20.94 4.53
C ASN A 31 30.21 -20.68 3.05
N MET A 32 30.38 -19.44 2.57
CA MET A 32 30.26 -19.13 1.15
C MET A 32 31.38 -19.84 0.35
N GLN A 33 30.98 -20.66 -0.61
CA GLN A 33 31.91 -21.27 -1.56
C GLN A 33 32.09 -20.35 -2.77
N SER A 34 31.00 -19.82 -3.29
CA SER A 34 30.95 -18.75 -4.30
C SER A 34 30.23 -17.56 -3.70
N PHE A 35 30.38 -16.37 -4.30
CA PHE A 35 29.63 -15.20 -3.87
C PHE A 35 29.43 -14.20 -4.99
N THR A 36 28.46 -13.33 -4.78
CA THR A 36 28.28 -12.10 -5.56
C THR A 36 27.97 -10.95 -4.62
N LEU A 37 28.72 -9.86 -4.75
CA LEU A 37 28.51 -8.60 -4.03
C LEU A 37 28.02 -7.57 -5.04
N GLU A 38 26.87 -6.96 -4.82
CA GLU A 38 26.28 -5.98 -5.71
C GLU A 38 25.93 -4.71 -4.95
N ALA A 39 26.15 -3.58 -5.59
CA ALA A 39 25.69 -2.29 -5.10
C ALA A 39 25.30 -1.36 -6.25
N THR A 40 24.29 -0.54 -6.01
CA THR A 40 23.95 0.60 -6.87
C THR A 40 24.34 1.86 -6.12
N ILE A 41 25.30 2.60 -6.68
CA ILE A 41 26.01 3.67 -5.99
C ILE A 41 26.05 4.95 -6.83
N LEU A 42 26.09 6.09 -6.18
CA LEU A 42 26.50 7.37 -6.75
C LEU A 42 27.56 7.94 -5.85
N THR A 43 28.78 8.10 -6.35
CA THR A 43 29.89 8.62 -5.54
C THR A 43 30.19 10.08 -5.90
N THR A 44 30.55 10.87 -4.89
CA THR A 44 30.94 12.29 -5.05
C THR A 44 32.45 12.49 -4.88
N THR A 45 33.18 11.43 -4.53
CA THR A 45 34.63 11.42 -4.30
C THR A 45 35.29 10.30 -5.08
N THR A 46 36.57 10.46 -5.40
CA THR A 46 37.34 9.43 -6.13
C THR A 46 37.78 8.27 -5.24
N THR A 47 37.56 8.34 -3.93
CA THR A 47 37.93 7.30 -2.97
C THR A 47 36.82 7.10 -1.96
N GLY A 48 36.53 5.85 -1.61
CA GLY A 48 35.53 5.48 -0.60
C GLY A 48 35.27 3.97 -0.56
N THR A 49 34.62 3.50 0.50
CA THR A 49 34.35 2.07 0.72
C THR A 49 32.89 1.73 0.54
N ILE A 50 32.57 0.78 -0.33
CA ILE A 50 31.18 0.36 -0.56
C ILE A 50 30.81 -0.72 0.47
N LEU A 51 31.60 -1.78 0.52
CA LEU A 51 31.44 -2.92 1.43
C LEU A 51 32.79 -3.31 2.03
N ASP A 52 32.80 -3.57 3.33
CA ASP A 52 33.97 -4.05 4.06
C ASP A 52 33.60 -5.23 4.96
N GLN A 53 34.46 -6.25 4.90
CA GLN A 53 34.50 -7.34 5.86
C GLN A 53 35.90 -7.40 6.50
N GLY A 54 36.19 -6.43 7.37
CA GLY A 54 37.41 -6.37 8.15
C GLY A 54 37.17 -6.59 9.65
N THR A 55 38.20 -7.08 10.35
CA THR A 55 38.28 -6.97 11.81
C THR A 55 39.62 -6.40 12.25
N GLY A 56 39.55 -5.45 13.18
CA GLY A 56 40.72 -4.88 13.83
C GLY A 56 41.63 -5.97 14.40
N GLY A 57 42.93 -5.90 14.09
CA GLY A 57 43.96 -6.82 14.59
C GLY A 57 43.93 -8.25 14.02
N THR A 58 42.90 -8.65 13.26
CA THR A 58 42.77 -10.01 12.67
C THR A 58 42.87 -10.04 11.15
N GLY A 59 42.78 -8.88 10.49
CA GLY A 59 43.01 -8.72 9.05
C GLY A 59 41.73 -8.45 8.24
N MET A 60 41.92 -7.94 7.02
CA MET A 60 40.86 -7.71 6.03
C MET A 60 40.50 -9.02 5.33
N ILE A 61 39.22 -9.37 5.26
CA ILE A 61 38.76 -10.57 4.52
C ILE A 61 38.42 -10.21 3.09
N PHE A 62 37.55 -9.21 2.90
CA PHE A 62 37.34 -8.61 1.59
C PHE A 62 36.85 -7.17 1.72
N ASN A 63 37.16 -6.34 0.72
CA ASN A 63 36.68 -4.98 0.54
C ASN A 63 36.28 -4.77 -0.92
N LEU A 64 35.15 -4.10 -1.12
CA LEU A 64 34.77 -3.51 -2.40
C LEU A 64 34.85 -1.99 -2.23
N THR A 65 35.79 -1.36 -2.92
CA THR A 65 36.17 0.04 -2.73
C THR A 65 36.28 0.77 -4.06
N ILE A 66 36.33 2.10 -3.97
CA ILE A 66 36.71 2.99 -5.04
C ILE A 66 38.05 3.61 -4.63
N VAL A 67 39.03 3.58 -5.53
CA VAL A 67 40.36 4.16 -5.29
C VAL A 67 40.77 4.94 -6.53
N ASN A 68 41.00 6.25 -6.38
CA ASN A 68 41.32 7.16 -7.48
C ASN A 68 40.35 7.08 -8.67
N GLY A 69 39.06 6.86 -8.40
CA GLY A 69 37.98 6.75 -9.39
C GLY A 69 37.75 5.33 -9.91
N TYR A 70 38.59 4.35 -9.57
CA TYR A 70 38.48 2.99 -10.08
C TYR A 70 37.85 2.04 -9.05
N LEU A 71 36.89 1.23 -9.50
CA LEU A 71 36.33 0.15 -8.70
C LEU A 71 37.41 -0.91 -8.44
N GLN A 72 37.52 -1.34 -7.19
CA GLN A 72 38.53 -2.29 -6.75
C GLN A 72 37.93 -3.31 -5.78
N PHE A 73 38.30 -4.58 -5.98
CA PHE A 73 38.13 -5.62 -4.99
C PHE A 73 39.48 -6.02 -4.41
N THR A 74 39.56 -6.03 -3.09
CA THR A 74 40.69 -6.63 -2.37
C THR A 74 40.20 -7.67 -1.40
N GLY A 75 40.99 -8.71 -1.16
CA GLY A 75 40.63 -9.73 -0.19
C GLY A 75 41.77 -10.66 0.13
N ILE A 76 41.54 -11.52 1.11
CA ILE A 76 42.43 -12.62 1.46
C ILE A 76 41.57 -13.89 1.47
N ASN A 77 42.03 -14.93 0.79
CA ASN A 77 41.33 -16.22 0.81
C ASN A 77 41.71 -17.06 2.04
N HIS A 78 41.06 -18.21 2.24
CA HIS A 78 41.35 -19.09 3.38
C HIS A 78 42.82 -19.58 3.43
N GLU A 79 43.50 -19.63 2.29
CA GLU A 79 44.93 -19.99 2.16
C GLU A 79 45.88 -18.81 2.43
N LYS A 80 45.37 -17.65 2.89
CA LYS A 80 46.13 -16.41 3.10
C LYS A 80 46.74 -15.82 1.83
N LYS A 81 46.23 -16.16 0.64
CA LYS A 81 46.63 -15.49 -0.60
C LYS A 81 45.86 -14.18 -0.74
N TYR A 82 46.61 -13.12 -1.04
CA TYR A 82 46.06 -11.81 -1.34
C TYR A 82 45.44 -11.78 -2.73
N LEU A 83 44.22 -11.25 -2.80
CA LEU A 83 43.44 -11.05 -4.02
C LEU A 83 43.30 -9.55 -4.24
N HIS A 84 43.55 -9.08 -5.46
CA HIS A 84 43.51 -7.67 -5.81
C HIS A 84 43.13 -7.48 -7.27
N LEU A 85 41.89 -7.09 -7.53
CA LEU A 85 41.34 -6.87 -8.86
C LEU A 85 40.88 -5.41 -8.96
N VAL A 86 41.28 -4.72 -10.02
CA VAL A 86 40.95 -3.31 -10.25
C VAL A 86 40.31 -3.19 -11.62
N SER A 87 39.23 -2.41 -11.71
CA SER A 87 38.62 -2.05 -12.99
C SER A 87 39.56 -1.12 -13.77
N PRO A 88 39.73 -1.30 -15.09
CA PRO A 88 40.40 -0.33 -15.94
C PRO A 88 39.52 0.88 -16.29
N VAL A 89 38.25 0.88 -15.88
CA VAL A 89 37.26 1.92 -16.19
C VAL A 89 36.97 2.76 -14.94
N GLU A 90 37.11 4.07 -15.10
CA GLU A 90 36.80 5.07 -14.07
C GLU A 90 35.28 5.22 -13.90
N LEU A 91 34.83 5.35 -12.64
CA LEU A 91 33.46 5.70 -12.30
C LEU A 91 33.32 7.22 -12.38
N SER A 92 32.36 7.71 -13.15
CA SER A 92 32.03 9.14 -13.19
C SER A 92 31.43 9.58 -11.85
N LEU A 93 31.85 10.74 -11.38
CA LEU A 93 31.31 11.31 -10.14
C LEU A 93 29.92 11.89 -10.39
N ASN A 94 29.06 11.80 -9.38
CA ASN A 94 27.67 12.28 -9.39
C ASN A 94 26.75 11.57 -10.40
N GLU A 95 27.14 10.39 -10.85
CA GLU A 95 26.33 9.51 -11.69
C GLU A 95 26.05 8.20 -10.95
N TRP A 96 24.90 7.59 -11.24
CA TRP A 96 24.55 6.29 -10.71
C TRP A 96 25.26 5.20 -11.50
N HIS A 97 25.97 4.34 -10.79
CA HIS A 97 26.60 3.15 -11.33
C HIS A 97 26.09 1.89 -10.64
N GLN A 98 25.89 0.84 -11.42
CA GLN A 98 25.74 -0.50 -10.92
C GLN A 98 27.14 -1.13 -10.85
N VAL A 99 27.51 -1.66 -9.69
CA VAL A 99 28.79 -2.35 -9.52
C VAL A 99 28.59 -3.73 -8.92
N ALA A 100 29.36 -4.71 -9.41
CA ALA A 100 29.34 -6.05 -8.84
C ALA A 100 30.73 -6.70 -8.81
N CYS A 101 30.92 -7.59 -7.83
CA CYS A 101 32.06 -8.50 -7.76
C CYS A 101 31.56 -9.92 -7.57
N THR A 102 31.96 -10.83 -8.46
CA THR A 102 31.56 -12.25 -8.39
C THR A 102 32.79 -13.14 -8.23
N PHE A 103 32.66 -14.17 -7.40
CA PHE A 103 33.65 -15.23 -7.28
C PHE A 103 32.98 -16.58 -7.54
N ASP A 104 33.36 -17.22 -8.65
CA ASP A 104 32.95 -18.58 -9.00
C ASP A 104 34.01 -19.59 -8.55
N SER A 105 33.66 -20.41 -7.56
CA SER A 105 34.54 -21.47 -7.06
C SER A 105 34.77 -22.62 -8.05
N ALA A 106 33.80 -22.91 -8.93
CA ALA A 106 33.90 -24.00 -9.88
C ALA A 106 34.85 -23.63 -11.04
N GLY A 107 34.63 -22.44 -11.62
CA GLY A 107 35.48 -21.85 -12.64
C GLY A 107 36.77 -21.23 -12.11
N LYS A 108 36.91 -21.08 -10.78
CA LYS A 108 38.07 -20.44 -10.11
C LYS A 108 38.32 -19.02 -10.62
N GLN A 109 37.25 -18.24 -10.78
CA GLN A 109 37.30 -16.93 -11.41
C GLN A 109 36.69 -15.86 -10.50
N LEU A 110 37.41 -14.74 -10.36
CA LEU A 110 36.92 -13.50 -9.76
C LEU A 110 36.69 -12.48 -10.87
N SER A 111 35.54 -11.80 -10.86
CA SER A 111 35.13 -10.86 -11.91
C SER A 111 34.56 -9.57 -11.31
N LEU A 112 34.88 -8.44 -11.92
CA LEU A 112 34.28 -7.13 -11.64
C LEU A 112 33.38 -6.70 -12.78
N TYR A 113 32.24 -6.13 -12.43
CA TYR A 113 31.28 -5.56 -13.36
C TYR A 113 30.98 -4.11 -13.00
N GLN A 114 30.83 -3.29 -14.03
CA GLN A 114 30.35 -1.91 -13.95
C GLN A 114 29.27 -1.73 -15.01
N ASP A 115 28.10 -1.24 -14.62
CA ASP A 115 26.96 -0.93 -15.48
C ASP A 115 26.56 -2.07 -16.42
N GLY A 116 26.59 -3.31 -15.90
CA GLY A 116 26.25 -4.50 -16.66
C GLY A 116 27.34 -4.96 -17.66
N VAL A 117 28.57 -4.47 -17.53
CA VAL A 117 29.71 -4.86 -18.37
C VAL A 117 30.80 -5.52 -17.54
N LEU A 118 31.36 -6.65 -18.00
CA LEU A 118 32.56 -7.26 -17.40
C LEU A 118 33.77 -6.38 -17.68
N VAL A 119 34.35 -5.77 -16.65
CA VAL A 119 35.46 -4.81 -16.79
C VAL A 119 36.82 -5.39 -16.40
N ALA A 120 36.84 -6.37 -15.50
CA ALA A 120 38.06 -7.06 -15.11
C ALA A 120 37.77 -8.49 -14.64
N SER A 121 38.70 -9.42 -14.86
CA SER A 121 38.63 -10.76 -14.27
C SER A 121 40.01 -11.32 -13.99
N MET A 122 40.10 -12.27 -13.05
CA MET A 122 41.32 -13.02 -12.78
C MET A 122 41.03 -14.44 -12.32
N ALA A 123 41.98 -15.34 -12.59
CA ALA A 123 41.96 -16.68 -12.03
C ALA A 123 42.39 -16.64 -10.55
N VAL A 124 41.66 -17.34 -9.70
CA VAL A 124 41.89 -17.37 -8.25
C VAL A 124 41.98 -18.82 -7.78
N THR A 125 43.03 -19.14 -7.02
CA THR A 125 43.16 -20.43 -6.33
C THR A 125 42.74 -20.30 -4.88
N GLY A 126 42.13 -21.34 -4.30
CA GLY A 126 41.68 -21.38 -2.91
C GLY A 126 40.20 -20.98 -2.74
N THR A 127 39.68 -21.14 -1.53
CA THR A 127 38.27 -20.85 -1.20
C THR A 127 38.14 -19.58 -0.34
N PRO A 128 36.97 -18.92 -0.33
CA PRO A 128 36.68 -17.85 0.61
C PRO A 128 36.80 -18.33 2.06
N TYR A 129 36.90 -17.39 2.99
CA TYR A 129 36.90 -17.72 4.42
C TYR A 129 35.55 -18.35 4.83
N PRO A 130 35.55 -19.49 5.55
CA PRO A 130 34.32 -20.18 5.93
C PRO A 130 33.58 -19.48 7.08
N SER A 131 34.28 -18.69 7.89
CA SER A 131 33.70 -17.90 8.97
C SER A 131 34.09 -16.45 8.80
N LEU A 132 33.10 -15.59 8.67
CA LEU A 132 33.28 -14.14 8.67
C LEU A 132 33.09 -13.59 10.09
N PRO A 133 33.79 -12.50 10.45
CA PRO A 133 33.64 -11.86 11.75
C PRO A 133 32.25 -11.26 11.95
N LEU A 134 32.01 -10.69 13.13
CA LEU A 134 30.67 -10.37 13.62
C LEU A 134 29.77 -9.55 12.68
N ARG A 135 30.33 -8.59 11.92
CA ARG A 135 29.53 -7.66 11.09
C ARG A 135 30.19 -7.32 9.76
N THR A 136 29.35 -6.98 8.79
CA THR A 136 29.71 -6.45 7.48
C THR A 136 29.39 -4.96 7.50
N LEU A 137 30.35 -4.15 7.06
CA LEU A 137 30.22 -2.69 7.05
C LEU A 137 29.85 -2.21 5.65
N ILE A 138 29.04 -1.17 5.61
CA ILE A 138 28.62 -0.45 4.42
C ILE A 138 29.08 0.99 4.59
N GLY A 139 29.87 1.49 3.64
CA GLY A 139 30.28 2.89 3.64
C GLY A 139 31.58 3.20 4.41
N VAL A 140 32.31 2.21 4.94
CA VAL A 140 33.55 2.44 5.69
C VAL A 140 34.46 1.20 5.73
N THR A 141 35.77 1.40 5.80
CA THR A 141 36.77 0.34 6.06
C THR A 141 37.15 0.30 7.54
N VAL A 142 37.37 -0.90 8.08
CA VAL A 142 38.10 -1.05 9.35
C VAL A 142 39.57 -1.32 9.07
N SER A 143 40.45 -0.43 9.51
CA SER A 143 41.89 -0.60 9.42
C SER A 143 42.31 -1.91 10.08
N ALA A 144 42.99 -2.77 9.31
CA ALA A 144 43.52 -4.02 9.81
C ALA A 144 44.63 -3.82 10.88
N ARG A 145 45.24 -2.63 10.96
CA ARG A 145 46.40 -2.36 11.83
C ARG A 145 46.00 -2.12 13.29
N ASP A 146 44.94 -1.37 13.50
CA ASP A 146 44.57 -0.79 14.79
C ASP A 146 43.05 -0.71 15.01
N GLY A 147 42.25 -1.13 14.01
CA GLY A 147 40.81 -1.26 14.14
C GLY A 147 40.02 0.04 14.06
N HIS A 148 40.65 1.18 13.74
CA HIS A 148 39.94 2.43 13.51
C HIS A 148 39.23 2.41 12.14
N TYR A 149 38.22 3.26 12.00
CA TYR A 149 37.48 3.39 10.75
C TYR A 149 38.13 4.42 9.82
N GLU A 150 38.29 4.07 8.55
CA GLU A 150 38.89 4.89 7.51
C GLU A 150 38.17 4.72 6.16
N ASN A 151 38.56 5.52 5.15
CA ASN A 151 38.04 5.43 3.77
C ASN A 151 36.51 5.46 3.67
N TYR A 152 35.88 6.38 4.42
CA TYR A 152 34.44 6.57 4.40
C TYR A 152 33.92 6.87 2.99
N PHE A 153 32.76 6.30 2.67
CA PHE A 153 32.04 6.60 1.45
C PHE A 153 31.42 8.00 1.51
N ASN A 154 31.48 8.71 0.39
CA ASN A 154 30.79 9.98 0.20
C ASN A 154 29.95 9.89 -1.08
N GLY A 155 28.65 10.08 -0.93
CA GLY A 155 27.67 9.84 -1.98
C GLY A 155 26.45 9.04 -1.49
N GLN A 156 25.75 8.41 -2.42
CA GLN A 156 24.50 7.71 -2.19
C GLN A 156 24.65 6.22 -2.52
N ILE A 157 23.95 5.37 -1.76
CA ILE A 157 23.77 3.96 -2.06
C ILE A 157 22.27 3.69 -2.08
N SER A 158 21.74 3.23 -3.22
CA SER A 158 20.32 2.89 -3.36
C SER A 158 20.05 1.41 -3.09
N ARG A 159 21.01 0.53 -3.37
CA ARG A 159 20.83 -0.91 -3.17
C ARG A 159 22.13 -1.61 -2.80
N ILE A 160 22.01 -2.64 -1.96
CA ILE A 160 23.04 -3.65 -1.74
C ILE A 160 22.41 -5.04 -1.78
N ALA A 161 23.00 -5.95 -2.55
CA ALA A 161 22.63 -7.35 -2.58
C ALA A 161 23.87 -8.24 -2.41
N ILE A 162 23.72 -9.33 -1.65
CA ILE A 162 24.79 -10.32 -1.46
C ILE A 162 24.26 -11.72 -1.64
N TRP A 163 24.93 -12.49 -2.50
CA TRP A 163 24.57 -13.86 -2.86
C TRP A 163 25.66 -14.86 -2.46
N LYS A 164 25.27 -16.11 -2.16
CA LYS A 164 26.17 -17.28 -1.98
C LYS A 164 26.48 -18.03 -3.27
N SER A 165 26.02 -17.50 -4.40
CA SER A 165 26.25 -18.01 -5.73
C SER A 165 27.01 -16.97 -6.55
N ALA A 166 27.77 -17.43 -7.53
CA ALA A 166 28.34 -16.56 -8.54
C ALA A 166 27.24 -16.28 -9.58
N ARG A 167 26.69 -15.06 -9.56
CA ARG A 167 25.73 -14.59 -10.56
C ARG A 167 26.49 -14.36 -11.85
N ASN A 168 25.88 -14.73 -12.98
CA ASN A 168 26.41 -14.35 -14.28
C ASN A 168 25.97 -12.91 -14.65
N ILE A 169 26.45 -12.39 -15.78
CA ILE A 169 26.19 -11.01 -16.19
C ILE A 169 24.70 -10.69 -16.40
N PHE A 170 23.92 -11.63 -16.95
CA PHE A 170 22.49 -11.41 -17.17
C PHE A 170 21.74 -11.37 -15.85
N GLU A 171 22.09 -12.28 -14.95
CA GLU A 171 21.54 -12.34 -13.60
C GLU A 171 21.83 -11.07 -12.79
N ALA A 172 23.08 -10.57 -12.82
CA ALA A 172 23.44 -9.34 -12.12
C ALA A 172 22.73 -8.09 -12.71
N ILE A 173 22.49 -8.06 -14.03
CA ILE A 173 21.69 -7.02 -14.67
C ILE A 173 20.22 -7.12 -14.26
N GLU A 174 19.64 -8.33 -14.26
CA GLU A 174 18.27 -8.56 -13.81
C GLU A 174 18.09 -8.13 -12.35
N ASP A 175 19.06 -8.44 -11.48
CA ASP A 175 19.05 -8.04 -10.07
C ASP A 175 19.14 -6.51 -9.91
N ALA A 176 19.94 -5.84 -10.74
CA ALA A 176 20.04 -4.38 -10.74
C ALA A 176 18.76 -3.68 -11.23
N LEU A 177 18.06 -4.29 -12.19
CA LEU A 177 16.81 -3.76 -12.76
C LEU A 177 15.56 -4.20 -12.01
N ALA A 178 15.69 -5.15 -11.07
CA ALA A 178 14.56 -5.67 -10.31
C ALA A 178 13.89 -4.54 -9.49
N LEU A 179 12.63 -4.26 -9.81
CA LEU A 179 11.75 -3.34 -9.05
C LEU A 179 11.03 -4.04 -7.88
N THR A 180 11.10 -5.38 -7.82
CA THR A 180 10.49 -6.20 -6.78
C THR A 180 11.49 -7.24 -6.31
N TYR A 181 11.64 -7.38 -4.99
CA TYR A 181 12.48 -8.40 -4.37
C TYR A 181 12.00 -9.82 -4.76
N PRO A 182 12.86 -10.85 -4.70
CA PRO A 182 12.47 -12.22 -5.04
C PRO A 182 11.29 -12.69 -4.16
N ASN A 183 10.17 -13.06 -4.80
CA ASN A 183 8.90 -13.40 -4.13
C ASN A 183 8.95 -14.70 -3.29
N GLN A 184 10.10 -15.38 -3.24
CA GLN A 184 10.34 -16.60 -2.48
C GLN A 184 11.69 -16.49 -1.77
N LYS A 185 11.79 -17.06 -0.56
CA LYS A 185 13.06 -17.19 0.16
C LYS A 185 14.04 -17.95 -0.73
N ASN A 186 14.94 -17.23 -1.39
CA ASN A 186 16.03 -17.82 -2.12
C ASN A 186 17.12 -18.18 -1.11
N THR A 187 17.53 -19.46 -1.05
CA THR A 187 18.60 -19.90 -0.14
C THR A 187 19.94 -19.25 -0.43
N ASP A 188 20.11 -18.74 -1.65
CA ASP A 188 21.36 -18.17 -2.13
C ASP A 188 21.42 -16.66 -1.92
N LEU A 189 20.30 -15.97 -1.75
CA LEU A 189 20.27 -14.55 -1.41
C LEU A 189 20.46 -14.37 0.10
N VAL A 190 21.56 -13.74 0.50
CA VAL A 190 21.95 -13.59 1.90
C VAL A 190 21.43 -12.29 2.50
N PHE A 191 21.54 -11.22 1.72
CA PHE A 191 21.21 -9.88 2.17
C PHE A 191 20.69 -9.09 0.98
N TRP A 192 19.57 -8.41 1.16
CA TRP A 192 19.01 -7.49 0.18
C TRP A 192 18.47 -6.27 0.90
N ALA A 193 19.19 -5.15 0.78
CA ALA A 193 18.75 -3.86 1.27
C ALA A 193 18.46 -2.94 0.09
N ASP A 194 17.20 -2.52 -0.01
CA ASP A 194 16.77 -1.50 -0.97
C ASP A 194 16.50 -0.19 -0.23
N PHE A 195 17.44 0.74 -0.34
CA PHE A 195 17.36 2.07 0.28
C PHE A 195 16.45 3.03 -0.49
N THR A 196 15.83 2.60 -1.59
CA THR A 196 14.72 3.31 -2.24
C THR A 196 13.40 3.16 -1.48
N GLU A 197 13.33 2.21 -0.54
CA GLU A 197 12.22 2.04 0.39
C GLU A 197 12.59 2.54 1.80
N MET A 198 11.69 3.28 2.44
CA MET A 198 11.82 3.70 3.84
C MET A 198 10.65 3.22 4.71
N PRO A 199 10.92 2.60 5.88
CA PRO A 199 12.23 2.17 6.37
C PRO A 199 12.79 1.01 5.53
N THR A 200 14.11 0.97 5.34
CA THR A 200 14.77 -0.16 4.67
C THR A 200 14.84 -1.37 5.60
N ASP A 201 14.40 -2.52 5.09
CA ASP A 201 14.47 -3.83 5.72
C ASP A 201 15.21 -4.81 4.81
N ASP A 202 15.81 -5.86 5.39
CA ASP A 202 16.39 -6.96 4.62
C ASP A 202 15.30 -7.83 3.98
N ARG A 203 15.23 -7.80 2.65
CA ARG A 203 14.24 -8.54 1.84
C ARG A 203 14.74 -9.92 1.37
N SER A 204 15.93 -10.37 1.80
CA SER A 204 16.43 -11.72 1.48
C SER A 204 15.59 -12.84 2.09
N GLY A 205 14.80 -12.53 3.12
CA GLY A 205 14.09 -13.49 3.95
C GLY A 205 14.87 -13.95 5.19
N ASN A 206 16.11 -13.47 5.38
CA ASN A 206 16.85 -13.64 6.65
C ASN A 206 16.42 -12.62 7.72
N LEU A 207 15.82 -11.49 7.30
CA LEU A 207 15.37 -10.40 8.19
C LEU A 207 16.53 -9.85 9.02
N THR A 208 17.70 -9.73 8.40
CA THR A 208 18.92 -9.24 9.04
C THR A 208 18.74 -7.76 9.40
N PRO A 209 18.92 -7.36 10.67
CA PRO A 209 18.80 -5.96 11.05
C PRO A 209 19.96 -5.14 10.47
N ILE A 210 19.61 -3.96 9.94
CA ILE A 210 20.58 -2.96 9.48
C ILE A 210 20.73 -1.93 10.61
N GLU A 211 21.96 -1.78 11.08
CA GLU A 211 22.35 -0.84 12.11
C GLU A 211 23.20 0.30 11.52
N TYR A 212 23.32 1.40 12.25
CA TYR A 212 23.93 2.64 11.77
C TYR A 212 24.91 3.21 12.81
N SER A 213 25.91 3.96 12.35
CA SER A 213 26.87 4.67 13.20
C SER A 213 26.21 5.72 14.12
N THR A 214 26.91 6.06 15.21
CA THR A 214 26.64 7.30 15.95
C THR A 214 27.03 8.47 15.06
N GLU A 215 26.09 9.39 14.81
CA GLU A 215 25.96 10.14 13.54
C GLU A 215 25.59 9.20 12.38
N PRO A 216 24.29 8.92 12.20
CA PRO A 216 23.86 8.02 11.15
C PRO A 216 23.88 8.72 9.77
N PRO A 217 23.95 7.95 8.68
CA PRO A 217 23.61 8.47 7.36
C PRO A 217 22.15 8.94 7.32
N ASN A 218 21.85 9.84 6.38
CA ASN A 218 20.48 10.30 6.12
C ASN A 218 19.95 9.62 4.88
N TYR A 219 18.64 9.60 4.69
CA TYR A 219 18.11 9.31 3.37
C TYR A 219 18.00 10.60 2.56
N LEU A 220 18.38 10.55 1.30
CA LEU A 220 18.01 11.58 0.33
C LEU A 220 16.81 11.07 -0.46
N TYR A 221 15.66 11.73 -0.32
CA TYR A 221 14.46 11.45 -1.08
C TYR A 221 14.39 12.41 -2.28
N SER A 222 14.36 11.86 -3.49
CA SER A 222 14.46 12.59 -4.75
C SER A 222 13.21 12.35 -5.58
N VAL A 223 12.65 13.42 -6.15
CA VAL A 223 11.39 13.39 -6.88
C VAL A 223 11.60 14.04 -8.25
N PRO A 224 11.61 13.26 -9.36
CA PRO A 224 11.58 13.79 -10.71
C PRO A 224 10.40 14.72 -10.90
N SER A 225 10.69 15.94 -11.32
CA SER A 225 9.75 17.04 -11.42
C SER A 225 10.21 18.06 -12.46
N VAL A 226 9.40 19.08 -12.66
CA VAL A 226 9.82 20.35 -13.26
C VAL A 226 9.92 21.40 -12.17
N LYS A 227 11.07 22.06 -12.09
CA LYS A 227 11.30 23.23 -11.23
C LYS A 227 10.83 24.48 -11.96
N VAL A 228 10.02 25.27 -11.28
CA VAL A 228 9.54 26.58 -11.74
C VAL A 228 10.18 27.67 -10.88
N THR A 229 10.65 28.73 -11.53
CA THR A 229 11.21 29.94 -10.91
C THR A 229 10.13 31.03 -10.82
N GLU A 230 10.39 32.12 -10.10
CA GLU A 230 9.44 33.22 -9.90
C GLU A 230 8.80 33.76 -11.19
N THR A 231 9.54 33.77 -12.30
CA THR A 231 9.07 34.16 -13.64
C THR A 231 8.82 32.97 -14.57
N GLY A 232 9.21 31.76 -14.17
CA GLY A 232 9.14 30.55 -14.96
C GLY A 232 7.70 30.10 -15.20
N VAL A 233 7.42 29.59 -16.39
CA VAL A 233 6.11 29.03 -16.73
C VAL A 233 6.26 27.72 -17.51
N ILE A 234 5.39 26.76 -17.19
CA ILE A 234 5.12 25.60 -18.04
C ILE A 234 3.92 25.97 -18.92
N ASP A 235 4.18 26.20 -20.19
CA ASP A 235 3.17 26.49 -21.21
C ASP A 235 2.57 25.18 -21.71
N CYS A 236 1.29 24.94 -21.40
CA CYS A 236 0.54 23.76 -21.83
C CYS A 236 -0.24 24.00 -23.14
N GLY A 237 -0.02 25.15 -23.79
CA GLY A 237 -0.65 25.56 -25.03
C GLY A 237 -2.13 25.89 -24.94
N VAL A 238 -2.74 25.98 -26.12
CA VAL A 238 -4.14 26.32 -26.34
C VAL A 238 -4.89 25.06 -26.74
N SER A 239 -5.95 24.72 -26.00
CA SER A 239 -6.83 23.60 -26.32
C SER A 239 -8.26 23.92 -25.88
N PRO A 240 -9.27 23.73 -26.75
CA PRO A 240 -10.67 23.89 -26.35
C PRO A 240 -11.09 22.85 -25.30
N ALA A 241 -10.33 21.76 -25.13
CA ALA A 241 -10.62 20.72 -24.15
C ALA A 241 -10.43 21.21 -22.70
N TYR A 242 -9.63 22.26 -22.48
CA TYR A 242 -9.43 22.88 -21.16
C TYR A 242 -10.59 23.78 -20.73
N ASN A 243 -11.54 24.05 -21.64
CA ASN A 243 -12.61 25.00 -21.41
C ASN A 243 -13.84 24.32 -20.75
N PHE A 244 -14.03 24.62 -19.47
CA PHE A 244 -15.15 24.18 -18.63
C PHE A 244 -16.18 25.32 -18.42
N ASP A 245 -16.70 25.84 -19.53
CA ASP A 245 -17.71 26.91 -19.54
C ASP A 245 -19.07 26.49 -18.97
N GLY A 246 -19.91 27.48 -18.70
CA GLY A 246 -21.21 27.30 -18.07
C GLY A 246 -21.09 26.58 -16.74
N ASN A 247 -21.77 25.43 -16.65
CA ASN A 247 -21.75 24.54 -15.48
C ASN A 247 -21.09 23.19 -15.82
N LYS A 248 -20.20 23.12 -16.82
CA LYS A 248 -19.50 21.86 -17.11
C LYS A 248 -18.77 21.37 -15.84
N PRO A 249 -18.91 20.08 -15.47
CA PRO A 249 -18.18 19.52 -14.36
C PRO A 249 -16.70 19.36 -14.72
N TYR A 250 -15.83 19.43 -13.72
CA TYR A 250 -14.41 19.20 -13.92
C TYR A 250 -13.70 18.77 -12.65
N THR A 251 -12.49 18.23 -12.82
CA THR A 251 -11.49 18.05 -11.75
C THR A 251 -10.13 18.49 -12.26
N ILE A 252 -9.42 19.28 -11.47
CA ILE A 252 -8.02 19.67 -11.73
C ILE A 252 -7.21 19.19 -10.53
N GLU A 253 -6.20 18.37 -10.74
CA GLU A 253 -5.40 17.80 -9.66
C GLU A 253 -3.92 17.73 -10.01
N GLY A 254 -3.08 17.62 -9.00
CA GLY A 254 -1.67 17.36 -9.21
C GLY A 254 -0.77 17.51 -8.00
N TRP A 255 0.49 17.14 -8.20
CA TRP A 255 1.54 17.18 -7.18
C TRP A 255 2.37 18.45 -7.31
N PHE A 256 2.55 19.15 -6.19
CA PHE A 256 3.30 20.40 -6.12
C PHE A 256 4.16 20.47 -4.85
N ASN A 257 5.23 21.25 -4.91
CA ASN A 257 6.14 21.54 -3.80
C ASN A 257 6.48 23.05 -3.83
N PRO A 258 5.90 23.87 -2.95
CA PRO A 258 6.09 25.32 -3.00
C PRO A 258 7.34 25.79 -2.23
N SER A 259 7.98 26.83 -2.76
CA SER A 259 9.05 27.62 -2.12
C SER A 259 8.92 29.10 -2.55
N ALA A 260 7.69 29.59 -2.60
CA ALA A 260 7.34 30.91 -3.15
C ALA A 260 8.04 32.04 -2.39
N THR A 261 8.26 33.18 -3.05
CA THR A 261 8.83 34.38 -2.41
C THR A 261 7.78 35.45 -2.14
N THR A 262 6.67 35.42 -2.86
CA THR A 262 5.57 36.39 -2.78
C THR A 262 4.33 35.79 -2.12
N GLN A 263 3.41 36.64 -1.65
CA GLN A 263 2.22 36.21 -0.91
C GLN A 263 1.28 35.36 -1.77
N TYR A 264 0.82 35.88 -2.90
CA TYR A 264 -0.10 35.19 -3.79
C TYR A 264 0.60 34.77 -5.07
N THR A 265 0.76 33.46 -5.24
CA THR A 265 1.44 32.90 -6.40
C THR A 265 0.52 31.99 -7.19
N VAL A 266 0.61 32.05 -8.50
CA VAL A 266 -0.24 31.22 -9.38
C VAL A 266 0.42 29.87 -9.57
N MET A 267 -0.29 28.82 -9.16
CA MET A 267 0.12 27.45 -9.46
C MET A 267 -0.36 27.05 -10.85
N LEU A 268 -1.63 27.33 -11.18
CA LEU A 268 -2.25 26.94 -12.44
C LEU A 268 -3.36 27.92 -12.82
N ALA A 269 -3.43 28.28 -14.09
CA ALA A 269 -4.43 29.20 -14.63
C ALA A 269 -4.85 28.84 -16.05
N PHE A 270 -6.12 29.07 -16.37
CA PHE A 270 -6.64 29.01 -17.74
C PHE A 270 -7.23 30.36 -18.15
N GLU A 271 -6.59 30.99 -19.14
CA GLU A 271 -6.77 32.42 -19.44
C GLU A 271 -6.77 32.75 -20.94
N GLN A 272 -7.42 33.85 -21.31
CA GLN A 272 -7.41 34.46 -22.64
C GLN A 272 -7.56 35.98 -22.54
N HIS A 273 -6.58 36.76 -23.02
CA HIS A 273 -6.66 38.23 -23.10
C HIS A 273 -7.21 38.93 -21.83
N LEU A 274 -6.63 38.62 -20.66
CA LEU A 274 -7.05 39.10 -19.33
C LEU A 274 -8.39 38.54 -18.80
N GLN A 275 -9.08 37.71 -19.59
CA GLN A 275 -10.16 36.87 -19.09
C GLN A 275 -9.58 35.56 -18.58
N TRP A 276 -10.24 34.96 -17.59
CA TRP A 276 -9.83 33.68 -17.03
C TRP A 276 -11.05 32.86 -16.66
N GLN A 277 -10.89 31.55 -16.49
CA GLN A 277 -12.01 30.68 -16.11
C GLN A 277 -11.81 30.11 -14.71
N TYR A 278 -10.62 29.57 -14.45
CA TYR A 278 -10.24 29.01 -13.16
C TYR A 278 -8.78 29.35 -12.85
N PHE A 279 -8.50 29.49 -11.56
CA PHE A 279 -7.18 29.79 -11.02
C PHE A 279 -6.95 28.98 -9.75
N ILE A 280 -5.74 28.47 -9.59
CA ILE A 280 -5.25 27.82 -8.37
C ILE A 280 -4.00 28.56 -7.92
N GLN A 281 -3.98 29.00 -6.67
CA GLN A 281 -2.94 29.84 -6.10
C GLN A 281 -2.42 29.24 -4.79
N TYR A 282 -1.15 29.50 -4.49
CA TYR A 282 -0.59 29.31 -3.16
C TYR A 282 -0.50 30.67 -2.46
N ASP A 283 -1.15 30.77 -1.29
CA ASP A 283 -1.04 31.88 -0.35
C ASP A 283 0.05 31.56 0.68
N LYS A 284 1.23 32.14 0.48
CA LYS A 284 2.40 31.95 1.34
C LYS A 284 2.18 32.50 2.75
N GLU A 285 1.56 33.68 2.88
CA GLU A 285 1.42 34.34 4.19
C GLU A 285 0.58 33.49 5.13
N ASN A 286 -0.46 32.85 4.61
CA ASN A 286 -1.32 31.97 5.40
C ASN A 286 -0.98 30.48 5.25
N SER A 287 0.01 30.11 4.44
CA SER A 287 0.36 28.73 4.09
C SER A 287 -0.84 27.91 3.58
N ARG A 288 -1.63 28.43 2.62
CA ARG A 288 -2.86 27.76 2.13
C ARG A 288 -2.98 27.72 0.62
N ILE A 289 -3.73 26.75 0.11
CA ILE A 289 -4.14 26.73 -1.30
C ILE A 289 -5.47 27.46 -1.46
N ILE A 290 -5.56 28.26 -2.51
CA ILE A 290 -6.76 28.99 -2.90
C ILE A 290 -7.14 28.56 -4.31
N ALA A 291 -8.40 28.21 -4.53
CA ALA A 291 -8.93 28.01 -5.87
C ALA A 291 -10.09 28.97 -6.13
N LYS A 292 -10.15 29.49 -7.36
CA LYS A 292 -11.12 30.48 -7.79
C LYS A 292 -11.72 30.08 -9.12
N ARG A 293 -12.95 30.50 -9.34
CA ARG A 293 -13.65 30.43 -10.61
C ARG A 293 -14.15 31.82 -10.97
N ASN A 294 -13.88 32.30 -12.18
CA ASN A 294 -14.03 33.71 -12.56
C ASN A 294 -15.43 34.30 -12.28
N THR A 295 -16.46 33.46 -12.36
CA THR A 295 -17.86 33.88 -12.28
C THR A 295 -18.37 34.18 -10.89
N ASP A 296 -17.61 33.78 -9.90
CA ASP A 296 -17.98 33.89 -8.51
C ASP A 296 -16.85 34.68 -7.85
N GLY A 297 -17.16 35.83 -7.25
CA GLY A 297 -16.16 36.67 -6.55
C GLY A 297 -15.58 36.00 -5.29
N GLU A 298 -15.95 34.76 -5.04
CA GLU A 298 -15.61 33.93 -3.89
C GLU A 298 -14.46 32.98 -4.23
N ALA A 299 -13.66 32.64 -3.22
CA ALA A 299 -12.57 31.71 -3.34
C ALA A 299 -12.75 30.56 -2.35
N ILE A 300 -12.37 29.35 -2.74
CA ILE A 300 -12.30 28.22 -1.82
C ILE A 300 -10.87 28.06 -1.32
N VAL A 301 -10.71 27.86 -0.01
CA VAL A 301 -9.40 27.87 0.67
C VAL A 301 -9.20 26.58 1.45
N SER A 302 -7.96 26.06 1.48
CA SER A 302 -7.61 24.88 2.28
C SER A 302 -7.67 25.17 3.78
N ASN A 303 -8.00 24.18 4.60
CA ASN A 303 -7.96 24.30 6.06
C ASN A 303 -6.58 23.93 6.61
N ASP A 304 -5.95 22.93 5.99
CA ASP A 304 -4.60 22.50 6.32
C ASP A 304 -3.56 23.53 5.86
N GLN A 305 -2.53 23.70 6.70
CA GLN A 305 -1.36 24.49 6.39
C GLN A 305 -0.39 23.69 5.50
N ILE A 306 0.10 24.36 4.46
CA ILE A 306 1.09 23.86 3.51
C ILE A 306 2.47 24.34 3.95
N ILE A 307 3.33 23.39 4.28
CA ILE A 307 4.72 23.65 4.65
C ILE A 307 5.53 23.67 3.35
N GLU A 308 6.34 24.72 3.16
CA GLU A 308 7.23 24.84 2.01
C GLU A 308 8.26 23.69 1.95
N ASP A 309 8.81 23.46 0.76
CA ASP A 309 9.79 22.41 0.47
C ASP A 309 9.28 20.97 0.69
N ARG A 310 7.95 20.79 0.73
CA ARG A 310 7.30 19.46 0.81
C ARG A 310 6.31 19.26 -0.33
N PHE A 311 6.23 18.02 -0.80
CA PHE A 311 5.20 17.65 -1.78
C PHE A 311 3.84 17.49 -1.14
N TYR A 312 2.84 18.06 -1.81
CA TYR A 312 1.43 17.87 -1.53
C TYR A 312 0.71 17.56 -2.84
N HIS A 313 -0.39 16.80 -2.75
CA HIS A 313 -1.33 16.65 -3.85
C HIS A 313 -2.50 17.61 -3.63
N PHE A 314 -2.81 18.46 -4.60
CA PHE A 314 -4.05 19.24 -4.59
C PHE A 314 -5.06 18.62 -5.55
N ALA A 315 -6.35 18.78 -5.26
CA ALA A 315 -7.39 18.59 -6.26
C ALA A 315 -8.51 19.61 -6.07
N VAL A 316 -9.05 20.11 -7.16
CA VAL A 316 -10.19 21.04 -7.20
C VAL A 316 -11.25 20.43 -8.09
N THR A 317 -12.44 20.20 -7.54
CA THR A 317 -13.57 19.64 -8.29
C THR A 317 -14.71 20.64 -8.39
N TYR A 318 -15.49 20.56 -9.46
CA TYR A 318 -16.74 21.29 -9.59
C TYR A 318 -17.85 20.37 -10.10
N ASN A 319 -18.95 20.31 -9.36
CA ASN A 319 -20.15 19.58 -9.75
C ASN A 319 -21.15 20.52 -10.45
N GLY A 320 -21.37 20.30 -11.74
CA GLY A 320 -22.28 21.10 -12.57
C GLY A 320 -23.76 21.02 -12.24
N VAL A 321 -24.18 20.00 -11.49
CA VAL A 321 -25.58 19.77 -11.12
C VAL A 321 -25.92 20.44 -9.80
N SER A 322 -25.04 20.28 -8.79
CA SER A 322 -25.21 20.91 -7.47
C SER A 322 -24.57 22.28 -7.36
N ASN A 323 -23.78 22.69 -8.36
CA ASN A 323 -22.94 23.89 -8.34
C ASN A 323 -21.95 23.94 -7.17
N MET A 324 -21.50 22.78 -6.68
CA MET A 324 -20.55 22.73 -5.57
C MET A 324 -19.11 22.66 -6.09
N MET A 325 -18.25 23.55 -5.61
CA MET A 325 -16.81 23.50 -5.81
C MET A 325 -16.15 22.94 -4.55
N SER A 326 -15.20 22.01 -4.69
CA SER A 326 -14.53 21.38 -3.55
C SER A 326 -13.02 21.39 -3.72
N LEU A 327 -12.29 21.58 -2.62
CA LEU A 327 -10.83 21.59 -2.58
C LEU A 327 -10.33 20.45 -1.71
N TYR A 328 -9.33 19.72 -2.19
CA TYR A 328 -8.72 18.58 -1.52
C TYR A 328 -7.21 18.78 -1.41
N ILE A 329 -6.63 18.33 -0.29
CA ILE A 329 -5.18 18.26 -0.07
C ILE A 329 -4.83 16.84 0.37
N ASN A 330 -3.87 16.20 -0.30
CA ASN A 330 -3.48 14.80 -0.12
C ASN A 330 -4.69 13.83 -0.19
N GLY A 331 -5.63 14.15 -1.08
CA GLY A 331 -6.89 13.41 -1.25
C GLY A 331 -7.90 13.60 -0.11
N ASN A 332 -7.66 14.51 0.84
CA ASN A 332 -8.57 14.83 1.94
C ASN A 332 -9.39 16.08 1.59
N LEU A 333 -10.72 16.01 1.66
CA LEU A 333 -11.59 17.17 1.48
C LEU A 333 -11.25 18.22 2.54
N GLN A 334 -10.94 19.42 2.09
CA GLN A 334 -10.66 20.56 2.94
C GLN A 334 -11.94 21.37 3.12
N THR A 335 -12.50 21.84 2.02
CA THR A 335 -13.62 22.77 1.98
C THR A 335 -14.51 22.42 0.78
N SER A 336 -15.81 22.72 0.87
CA SER A 336 -16.77 22.61 -0.23
C SER A 336 -17.77 23.76 -0.14
N GLU A 337 -17.97 24.51 -1.22
CA GLU A 337 -18.77 25.73 -1.25
C GLU A 337 -19.64 25.82 -2.51
N TYR A 338 -20.69 26.62 -2.45
CA TYR A 338 -21.67 26.79 -3.54
C TYR A 338 -21.26 27.91 -4.52
N PHE A 339 -21.08 27.55 -5.79
CA PHE A 339 -20.60 28.39 -6.91
C PHE A 339 -21.60 28.37 -8.09
N PRO A 340 -22.69 29.16 -8.02
CA PRO A 340 -23.77 29.14 -9.01
C PRO A 340 -23.48 29.88 -10.32
N GLY A 341 -22.40 30.67 -10.38
CA GLY A 341 -22.00 31.42 -11.55
C GLY A 341 -21.72 30.52 -12.77
N LYS A 342 -22.06 31.02 -13.97
CA LYS A 342 -21.89 30.29 -15.25
C LYS A 342 -20.64 30.76 -15.97
N ALA A 343 -19.60 29.93 -15.99
CA ALA A 343 -18.31 30.29 -16.59
C ALA A 343 -18.46 30.78 -18.04
N ALA A 344 -17.79 31.88 -18.40
CA ALA A 344 -17.68 32.29 -19.79
C ALA A 344 -16.81 31.28 -20.56
N SER A 345 -17.11 31.11 -21.85
CA SER A 345 -16.28 30.30 -22.75
C SER A 345 -15.02 31.07 -23.14
N LEU A 346 -13.86 30.39 -23.05
CA LEU A 346 -12.57 30.88 -23.55
C LEU A 346 -12.07 29.92 -24.63
N ASP A 347 -12.62 30.05 -25.83
CA ASP A 347 -12.40 29.10 -26.94
C ASP A 347 -10.93 28.99 -27.37
N ASN A 348 -10.14 30.04 -27.14
CA ASN A 348 -8.69 30.07 -27.37
C ASN A 348 -7.91 30.33 -26.07
N GLY A 349 -8.44 29.85 -24.94
CA GLY A 349 -7.75 29.93 -23.66
C GLY A 349 -6.46 29.10 -23.65
N LYS A 350 -5.47 29.59 -22.91
CA LYS A 350 -4.19 28.95 -22.68
C LYS A 350 -4.12 28.45 -21.25
N LEU A 351 -3.69 27.20 -21.08
CA LEU A 351 -3.38 26.64 -19.76
C LEU A 351 -1.90 26.91 -19.44
N SER A 352 -1.64 27.51 -18.29
CA SER A 352 -0.28 27.79 -17.80
C SER A 352 -0.13 27.27 -16.37
N ILE A 353 1.03 26.69 -16.06
CA ILE A 353 1.40 26.25 -14.71
C ILE A 353 2.61 27.09 -14.27
N GLY A 354 2.49 27.77 -13.14
CA GLY A 354 3.45 28.81 -12.72
C GLY A 354 3.21 30.17 -13.38
N GLY A 355 4.29 30.93 -13.61
CA GLY A 355 4.31 32.16 -14.41
C GLY A 355 3.97 33.45 -13.66
N SER A 356 3.53 33.38 -12.41
CA SER A 356 3.23 34.57 -11.61
C SER A 356 3.65 34.39 -10.16
N GLY A 357 4.96 34.44 -9.93
CA GLY A 357 5.58 34.48 -8.60
C GLY A 357 5.79 33.11 -7.94
N TYR A 358 5.24 32.04 -8.51
CA TYR A 358 5.40 30.69 -7.96
C TYR A 358 6.84 30.22 -8.14
N THR A 359 7.48 29.81 -7.06
CA THR A 359 8.73 29.07 -7.09
C THR A 359 8.49 27.72 -6.44
N GLY A 360 9.02 26.65 -7.03
CA GLY A 360 8.78 25.31 -6.53
C GLY A 360 8.92 24.23 -7.59
N TYR A 361 8.29 23.09 -7.33
CA TYR A 361 8.30 21.94 -8.23
C TYR A 361 6.88 21.44 -8.51
N PHE A 362 6.64 21.02 -9.74
CA PHE A 362 5.46 20.26 -10.14
C PHE A 362 5.89 18.90 -10.67
N GLN A 363 5.15 17.85 -10.33
CA GLN A 363 5.46 16.50 -10.81
C GLN A 363 4.43 15.98 -11.81
N GLN A 364 3.14 16.10 -11.51
CA GLN A 364 2.08 15.65 -12.39
C GLN A 364 0.88 16.57 -12.23
N ILE A 365 0.24 16.94 -13.34
CA ILE A 365 -0.98 17.72 -13.36
C ILE A 365 -1.99 17.08 -14.31
N ARG A 366 -3.22 16.89 -13.84
CA ARG A 366 -4.31 16.28 -14.60
C ARG A 366 -5.55 17.16 -14.61
N LEU A 367 -6.21 17.16 -15.76
CA LEU A 367 -7.51 17.77 -15.97
C LEU A 367 -8.50 16.68 -16.37
N TRP A 368 -9.69 16.74 -15.79
CA TRP A 368 -10.79 15.82 -16.05
C TRP A 368 -12.04 16.62 -16.41
N ASN A 369 -12.83 16.13 -17.37
CA ASN A 369 -14.13 16.70 -17.74
C ASN A 369 -15.28 16.17 -16.87
N GLU A 370 -14.95 15.64 -15.69
CA GLU A 370 -15.89 15.09 -14.71
C GLU A 370 -15.55 15.57 -13.30
N CYS A 371 -16.57 15.68 -12.45
CA CYS A 371 -16.41 15.95 -11.03
C CYS A 371 -16.07 14.63 -10.33
N LEU A 372 -14.78 14.31 -10.24
CA LEU A 372 -14.31 13.13 -9.54
C LEU A 372 -14.68 13.21 -8.06
N GLU A 373 -15.06 12.07 -7.50
CA GLU A 373 -15.25 11.98 -6.06
C GLU A 373 -13.92 11.84 -5.31
N GLN A 374 -13.94 12.10 -4.00
CA GLN A 374 -12.73 12.11 -3.16
C GLN A 374 -11.86 10.86 -3.33
N ALA A 375 -12.50 9.73 -3.54
CA ALA A 375 -11.81 8.47 -3.52
C ALA A 375 -11.31 8.05 -4.93
N GLU A 376 -11.93 8.57 -6.00
CA GLU A 376 -11.31 8.64 -7.33
C GLU A 376 -10.04 9.49 -7.30
N ILE A 377 -10.07 10.67 -6.67
CA ILE A 377 -8.88 11.52 -6.48
C ILE A 377 -7.76 10.75 -5.76
N ARG A 378 -8.10 10.02 -4.69
CA ARG A 378 -7.11 9.19 -3.96
C ARG A 378 -6.59 8.00 -4.76
N GLN A 379 -7.40 7.43 -5.65
CA GLN A 379 -6.95 6.40 -6.57
C GLN A 379 -5.96 7.02 -7.55
N TRP A 380 -6.31 8.13 -8.17
CA TRP A 380 -5.52 8.70 -9.25
C TRP A 380 -4.26 9.38 -8.76
N MET A 381 -4.24 10.01 -7.58
CA MET A 381 -3.03 10.62 -7.01
C MET A 381 -1.82 9.65 -6.91
N LEU A 382 -2.05 8.33 -6.89
CA LEU A 382 -1.02 7.29 -6.81
C LEU A 382 -0.90 6.40 -8.06
N ASN A 383 -1.73 6.59 -9.10
CA ASN A 383 -1.78 5.70 -10.26
C ASN A 383 -1.75 6.47 -11.59
N ASP A 384 -1.20 5.83 -12.63
CA ASP A 384 -1.30 6.33 -14.00
C ASP A 384 -2.68 6.05 -14.56
N VAL A 385 -3.18 7.06 -15.25
CA VAL A 385 -4.42 6.96 -16.00
C VAL A 385 -4.02 6.75 -17.45
N VAL A 386 -4.00 5.49 -17.88
CA VAL A 386 -3.57 5.17 -19.26
C VAL A 386 -4.76 5.24 -20.23
N THR A 387 -5.99 4.95 -19.77
CA THR A 387 -7.20 5.00 -20.61
C THR A 387 -8.45 5.31 -19.77
N ASP A 388 -8.80 6.60 -19.63
CA ASP A 388 -10.10 7.04 -19.11
C ASP A 388 -10.66 8.13 -20.04
N PRO A 389 -11.85 7.96 -20.64
CA PRO A 389 -12.42 8.95 -21.56
C PRO A 389 -12.76 10.30 -20.90
N ARG A 390 -12.75 10.35 -19.56
CA ARG A 390 -12.98 11.57 -18.79
C ARG A 390 -11.72 12.43 -18.64
N LEU A 391 -10.55 11.85 -18.90
CA LEU A 391 -9.27 12.53 -18.81
C LEU A 391 -9.11 13.48 -20.01
N VAL A 392 -8.87 14.75 -19.70
CA VAL A 392 -8.66 15.83 -20.68
C VAL A 392 -7.17 16.04 -20.94
N ALA A 393 -6.37 16.07 -19.88
CA ALA A 393 -4.92 16.20 -19.96
C ALA A 393 -4.27 15.49 -18.77
N ASN A 394 -3.06 14.99 -19.00
CA ASN A 394 -2.18 14.38 -18.02
C ASN A 394 -0.74 14.76 -18.36
N PHE A 395 -0.34 15.91 -17.81
CA PHE A 395 1.02 16.43 -17.89
C PHE A 395 1.92 15.67 -16.92
N ASP A 396 2.84 14.90 -17.47
CA ASP A 396 3.84 14.14 -16.75
C ASP A 396 5.17 14.91 -16.78
N PHE A 397 5.57 15.44 -15.62
CA PHE A 397 6.83 16.16 -15.43
C PHE A 397 7.95 15.26 -14.88
N THR A 398 7.70 13.94 -14.79
CA THR A 398 8.71 12.94 -14.39
C THR A 398 9.58 12.50 -15.56
N VAL A 399 9.09 12.70 -16.79
CA VAL A 399 9.80 12.38 -18.03
C VAL A 399 10.55 13.60 -18.59
N THR A 400 11.61 13.33 -19.35
CA THR A 400 12.43 14.36 -20.00
C THR A 400 12.52 14.07 -21.51
N PRO A 401 12.02 14.98 -22.39
CA PRO A 401 11.28 16.19 -22.06
C PRO A 401 9.90 15.88 -21.44
N PRO A 402 9.29 16.80 -20.68
CA PRO A 402 7.95 16.60 -20.14
C PRO A 402 6.92 16.48 -21.24
N ALA A 403 5.88 15.69 -21.00
CA ALA A 403 4.88 15.39 -22.01
C ALA A 403 3.48 15.31 -21.43
N ASP A 404 2.49 15.60 -22.27
CA ASP A 404 1.09 15.28 -21.98
C ASP A 404 0.70 13.99 -22.70
N SER A 405 0.14 13.02 -21.97
CA SER A 405 -0.28 11.75 -22.58
C SER A 405 -1.49 11.88 -23.51
N MET A 406 -2.18 13.03 -23.50
CA MET A 406 -3.30 13.33 -24.41
C MET A 406 -2.85 14.09 -25.67
N GLY A 407 -1.55 14.32 -25.86
CA GLY A 407 -0.97 14.89 -27.07
C GLY A 407 -0.96 16.42 -27.13
N HIS A 408 -1.22 17.11 -26.02
CA HIS A 408 -1.10 18.56 -25.94
C HIS A 408 0.36 19.01 -25.86
N PRO A 409 0.69 20.24 -26.33
CA PRO A 409 2.05 20.76 -26.24
C PRO A 409 2.43 21.06 -24.79
N VAL A 410 3.72 20.85 -24.47
CA VAL A 410 4.31 21.25 -23.19
C VAL A 410 5.63 21.95 -23.47
N GLN A 411 5.76 23.20 -23.05
CA GLN A 411 7.00 23.99 -23.19
C GLN A 411 7.43 24.56 -21.85
N LEU A 412 8.72 24.43 -21.54
CA LEU A 412 9.31 25.01 -20.34
C LEU A 412 9.95 26.36 -20.70
N LEU A 413 9.50 27.44 -20.07
CA LEU A 413 9.95 28.80 -20.37
C LEU A 413 10.55 29.50 -19.14
N ASP A 414 11.33 30.55 -19.37
CA ASP A 414 11.78 31.51 -18.35
C ASP A 414 12.49 30.90 -17.13
N GLY A 415 13.40 29.96 -17.38
CA GLY A 415 14.21 29.28 -16.35
C GLY A 415 13.56 28.05 -15.73
N THR A 416 12.39 27.67 -16.24
CA THR A 416 11.74 26.40 -15.91
C THR A 416 12.49 25.24 -16.54
N ALA A 417 12.76 24.18 -15.79
CA ALA A 417 13.50 23.01 -16.28
C ALA A 417 13.11 21.74 -15.52
N ASN A 418 13.27 20.57 -16.15
CA ASN A 418 13.28 19.31 -15.42
C ASN A 418 14.36 19.35 -14.33
N ALA A 419 14.00 18.93 -13.12
CA ALA A 419 14.90 18.88 -11.98
C ALA A 419 14.44 17.81 -10.98
N LEU A 420 15.37 17.31 -10.18
CA LEU A 420 15.05 16.48 -9.02
C LEU A 420 14.77 17.38 -7.82
N ALA A 421 13.56 17.31 -7.29
CA ALA A 421 13.26 17.89 -5.99
C ALA A 421 13.77 16.96 -4.90
N THR A 422 14.74 17.42 -4.11
CA THR A 422 15.41 16.59 -3.09
C THR A 422 15.09 17.04 -1.67
N THR A 423 14.77 16.10 -0.80
CA THR A 423 14.55 16.31 0.64
C THR A 423 15.45 15.38 1.43
N VAL A 424 16.17 15.91 2.41
CA VAL A 424 16.97 15.11 3.35
C VAL A 424 16.06 14.64 4.49
N ILE A 425 16.00 13.33 4.68
CA ILE A 425 15.19 12.68 5.71
C ILE A 425 16.12 11.99 6.70
N THR A 426 16.07 12.43 7.96
CA THR A 426 16.85 11.79 9.02
C THR A 426 16.26 10.42 9.38
N LEU A 427 17.06 9.53 9.97
CA LEU A 427 16.59 8.19 10.33
C LEU A 427 15.38 8.23 11.28
N ASP A 428 15.30 9.18 12.21
CA ASP A 428 14.16 9.34 13.12
C ASP A 428 12.90 9.88 12.40
N GLN A 429 13.08 10.69 11.35
CA GLN A 429 11.99 11.30 10.57
C GLN A 429 11.47 10.43 9.43
N ARG A 430 12.11 9.28 9.15
CA ARG A 430 11.73 8.37 8.04
C ARG A 430 10.28 7.89 8.05
N LYS A 431 9.57 8.03 9.18
CA LYS A 431 8.14 7.71 9.32
C LYS A 431 7.20 8.92 9.19
N ALA A 432 7.72 10.15 9.19
CA ALA A 432 6.95 11.37 9.50
C ALA A 432 6.85 12.40 8.35
N GLN A 433 7.67 12.30 7.30
CA GLN A 433 7.79 13.39 6.31
C GLN A 433 6.93 13.26 5.05
N LEU A 434 6.39 12.08 4.77
CA LEU A 434 5.52 11.86 3.62
C LEU A 434 4.10 11.90 4.16
N GLY A 435 3.48 13.07 4.08
CA GLY A 435 2.20 13.41 4.70
C GLY A 435 1.23 12.23 4.68
N ILE A 436 0.55 12.00 5.79
CA ILE A 436 -0.32 10.83 5.93
C ILE A 436 -1.40 10.92 4.85
N SER A 437 -1.32 10.13 3.77
CA SER A 437 -2.56 9.73 3.11
C SER A 437 -3.29 8.96 4.19
N MET A 438 -4.42 9.48 4.66
CA MET A 438 -5.30 8.63 5.43
C MET A 438 -5.52 7.38 4.57
N PRO A 439 -5.27 6.16 5.11
CA PRO A 439 -5.59 4.94 4.38
C PRO A 439 -7.03 5.10 3.92
N ILE A 440 -7.29 4.85 2.62
CA ILE A 440 -8.58 4.99 1.94
C ILE A 440 -9.68 5.20 2.97
N ASN A 441 -10.00 6.47 3.29
CA ASN A 441 -11.18 6.68 4.12
C ASN A 441 -12.28 6.03 3.30
N SER A 442 -12.89 5.00 3.86
CA SER A 442 -13.97 4.21 3.27
C SER A 442 -15.23 5.04 2.93
N SER A 443 -15.08 6.36 2.84
CA SER A 443 -16.02 7.37 2.35
C SER A 443 -16.32 7.26 0.85
N TYR A 444 -15.77 6.27 0.13
CA TYR A 444 -16.29 5.78 -1.16
C TYR A 444 -17.75 5.23 -1.03
N PHE A 445 -18.38 5.35 0.14
CA PHE A 445 -19.79 5.00 0.35
C PHE A 445 -20.59 6.08 1.08
N ASN A 446 -20.30 7.36 0.87
CA ASN A 446 -21.26 8.43 1.21
C ASN A 446 -22.32 8.60 0.10
N GLU A 447 -22.99 7.48 -0.23
CA GLU A 447 -24.43 7.57 -0.46
C GLU A 447 -25.06 8.05 0.85
N LYS A 448 -26.15 8.80 0.77
CA LYS A 448 -26.98 9.21 1.91
C LYS A 448 -27.01 8.15 2.99
N GLU A 449 -26.88 8.58 4.24
CA GLU A 449 -27.03 7.72 5.42
C GLU A 449 -28.22 6.76 5.26
N GLU A 450 -27.93 5.46 5.13
CA GLU A 450 -28.95 4.42 4.99
C GLU A 450 -29.38 3.97 6.38
N LYS A 451 -30.65 4.23 6.71
CA LYS A 451 -31.24 3.66 7.91
C LYS A 451 -31.42 2.15 7.74
N PRO A 452 -31.20 1.33 8.79
CA PRO A 452 -31.51 -0.09 8.74
C PRO A 452 -32.97 -0.32 8.35
N LEU A 453 -33.22 -1.22 7.41
CA LEU A 453 -34.56 -1.65 7.05
C LEU A 453 -35.19 -2.50 8.17
N PRO A 454 -36.53 -2.59 8.25
CA PRO A 454 -37.19 -3.46 9.21
C PRO A 454 -36.72 -4.91 9.06
N TYR A 455 -36.39 -5.55 10.19
CA TYR A 455 -36.02 -6.96 10.23
C TYR A 455 -37.25 -7.88 10.09
N PRO A 456 -37.09 -9.12 9.59
CA PRO A 456 -38.22 -10.03 9.34
C PRO A 456 -38.92 -10.47 10.64
N PRO A 457 -40.28 -10.47 10.69
CA PRO A 457 -41.02 -10.95 11.84
C PRO A 457 -41.13 -12.49 11.88
N GLY A 458 -41.29 -13.07 13.07
CA GLY A 458 -41.77 -14.47 13.21
C GLY A 458 -40.72 -15.59 13.25
N VAL A 459 -39.51 -15.33 13.74
CA VAL A 459 -38.49 -16.38 13.95
C VAL A 459 -38.97 -17.36 15.03
N LYS A 460 -39.12 -18.64 14.66
CA LYS A 460 -39.60 -19.71 15.56
C LYS A 460 -38.48 -20.21 16.47
N THR A 461 -38.85 -20.55 17.70
CA THR A 461 -37.98 -21.13 18.72
C THR A 461 -37.55 -22.55 18.33
N ALA A 462 -36.26 -22.85 18.50
CA ALA A 462 -35.74 -24.22 18.50
C ALA A 462 -34.86 -24.42 19.75
N ALA A 463 -34.76 -25.67 20.23
CA ALA A 463 -33.97 -26.02 21.41
C ALA A 463 -32.48 -25.72 21.16
N GLN A 464 -31.80 -25.17 22.17
CA GLN A 464 -30.42 -24.71 22.03
C GLN A 464 -29.46 -25.90 21.88
N PRO A 465 -28.85 -26.10 20.69
CA PRO A 465 -27.83 -27.13 20.51
C PRO A 465 -26.54 -26.78 21.24
N GLU A 466 -25.83 -27.79 21.74
CA GLU A 466 -24.47 -27.60 22.25
C GLU A 466 -23.49 -27.36 21.08
N LEU A 467 -22.68 -26.31 21.20
CA LEU A 467 -21.58 -26.02 20.28
C LEU A 467 -20.59 -27.18 20.27
N PHE A 468 -20.13 -27.57 19.09
CA PHE A 468 -19.25 -28.73 18.89
C PHE A 468 -19.84 -30.10 19.30
N SER A 469 -21.14 -30.21 19.56
CA SER A 469 -21.83 -31.47 19.80
C SER A 469 -21.62 -32.50 18.68
N GLN A 470 -21.85 -33.77 19.02
CA GLN A 470 -21.85 -34.86 18.04
C GLN A 470 -22.85 -34.61 16.90
N GLU A 471 -24.00 -34.01 17.20
CA GLU A 471 -24.99 -33.60 16.18
C GLU A 471 -24.45 -32.51 15.23
N HIS A 472 -23.72 -31.52 15.75
CA HIS A 472 -23.06 -30.49 14.92
C HIS A 472 -21.99 -31.10 14.00
N LYS A 473 -21.20 -32.05 14.53
CA LYS A 473 -20.18 -32.77 13.78
C LYS A 473 -20.78 -33.59 12.64
N GLU A 474 -21.80 -34.40 12.94
CA GLU A 474 -22.46 -35.27 11.96
C GLU A 474 -23.18 -34.46 10.87
N LYS A 475 -23.90 -33.40 11.24
CA LYS A 475 -24.55 -32.50 10.26
C LYS A 475 -23.53 -31.80 9.36
N THR A 476 -22.38 -31.40 9.90
CA THR A 476 -21.32 -30.75 9.12
C THR A 476 -20.68 -31.73 8.16
N TYR A 477 -20.34 -32.94 8.61
CA TYR A 477 -19.77 -33.99 7.76
C TYR A 477 -20.73 -34.39 6.63
N ALA A 478 -21.98 -34.75 6.97
CA ALA A 478 -22.97 -35.16 5.98
C ALA A 478 -23.28 -34.05 4.96
N GLY A 479 -23.35 -32.80 5.43
CA GLY A 479 -23.55 -31.64 4.58
C GLY A 479 -22.40 -31.41 3.59
N LEU A 480 -21.15 -31.54 4.03
CA LEU A 480 -19.97 -31.36 3.16
C LEU A 480 -19.81 -32.51 2.16
N VAL A 481 -20.07 -33.75 2.59
CA VAL A 481 -20.09 -34.92 1.69
C VAL A 481 -21.11 -34.72 0.57
N SER A 482 -22.31 -34.24 0.90
CA SER A 482 -23.36 -33.91 -0.07
C SER A 482 -22.96 -32.74 -0.98
N LEU A 483 -22.46 -31.64 -0.41
CA LEU A 483 -22.07 -30.43 -1.14
C LEU A 483 -20.96 -30.71 -2.17
N PHE A 484 -19.96 -31.51 -1.79
CA PHE A 484 -18.84 -31.88 -2.64
C PHE A 484 -19.07 -33.13 -3.47
N LYS A 485 -20.25 -33.77 -3.36
CA LYS A 485 -20.62 -35.02 -4.05
C LYS A 485 -19.54 -36.10 -3.88
N LEU A 486 -19.10 -36.32 -2.65
CA LEU A 486 -18.03 -37.28 -2.33
C LEU A 486 -18.61 -38.69 -2.24
N GLU A 487 -18.03 -39.62 -2.99
CA GLU A 487 -18.42 -41.02 -3.02
C GLU A 487 -17.19 -41.93 -2.94
N GLY A 488 -17.38 -43.15 -2.40
CA GLY A 488 -16.36 -44.19 -2.37
C GLY A 488 -15.03 -43.75 -1.73
N LYS A 489 -13.93 -43.89 -2.47
CA LYS A 489 -12.57 -43.57 -1.98
C LYS A 489 -12.41 -42.09 -1.60
N LYS A 490 -13.02 -41.16 -2.35
CA LYS A 490 -12.92 -39.72 -2.05
C LYS A 490 -13.60 -39.34 -0.73
N GLN A 491 -14.70 -40.01 -0.40
CA GLN A 491 -15.39 -39.82 0.88
C GLN A 491 -14.54 -40.35 2.04
N HIS A 492 -13.90 -41.50 1.86
CA HIS A 492 -13.00 -42.08 2.86
C HIS A 492 -11.78 -41.18 3.14
N ASP A 493 -11.09 -40.71 2.09
CA ASP A 493 -9.93 -39.82 2.21
C ASP A 493 -10.31 -38.45 2.83
N PHE A 494 -11.52 -37.97 2.54
CA PHE A 494 -12.07 -36.75 3.14
C PHE A 494 -12.38 -36.90 4.62
N ASN A 495 -12.85 -38.08 5.07
CA ASN A 495 -13.18 -38.32 6.47
C ASN A 495 -11.99 -38.09 7.40
N GLU A 496 -10.80 -38.58 7.03
CA GLU A 496 -9.59 -38.37 7.82
C GLU A 496 -9.22 -36.88 7.92
N THR A 497 -9.36 -36.15 6.81
CA THR A 497 -9.12 -34.71 6.76
C THR A 497 -10.15 -33.92 7.58
N PHE A 498 -11.42 -34.34 7.53
CA PHE A 498 -12.51 -33.76 8.30
C PHE A 498 -12.32 -33.93 9.80
N GLU A 499 -11.95 -35.13 10.25
CA GLU A 499 -11.70 -35.42 11.66
C GLU A 499 -10.56 -34.56 12.22
N LYS A 500 -9.45 -34.44 11.47
CA LYS A 500 -8.33 -33.54 11.81
C LYS A 500 -8.76 -32.08 11.86
N ALA A 501 -9.55 -31.63 10.89
CA ALA A 501 -10.05 -30.26 10.82
C ALA A 501 -10.99 -29.92 11.99
N TYR A 502 -11.87 -30.85 12.35
CA TYR A 502 -12.83 -30.67 13.44
C TYR A 502 -12.14 -30.61 14.79
N ALA A 503 -11.15 -31.48 15.05
CA ALA A 503 -10.34 -31.43 16.27
C ALA A 503 -9.52 -30.13 16.37
N LEU A 504 -8.97 -29.63 15.25
CA LEU A 504 -8.26 -28.35 15.22
C LEU A 504 -9.21 -27.17 15.54
N ALA A 505 -10.40 -27.16 14.93
CA ALA A 505 -11.40 -26.13 15.16
C ALA A 505 -11.87 -26.10 16.61
N GLU A 506 -12.13 -27.27 17.20
CA GLU A 506 -12.53 -27.40 18.60
C GLU A 506 -11.44 -26.87 19.54
N LYS A 507 -10.17 -27.23 19.29
CA LYS A 507 -9.02 -26.72 20.04
C LYS A 507 -8.87 -25.20 19.93
N GLU A 508 -8.98 -24.65 18.72
CA GLU A 508 -8.83 -23.22 18.46
C GLU A 508 -9.97 -22.41 19.10
N PHE A 509 -11.21 -22.90 19.01
CA PHE A 509 -12.38 -22.27 19.60
C PHE A 509 -12.39 -22.37 21.13
N SER A 510 -12.03 -23.53 21.70
CA SER A 510 -11.97 -23.73 23.15
C SER A 510 -10.83 -22.94 23.81
N GLY A 511 -9.68 -22.83 23.13
CA GLY A 511 -8.49 -22.14 23.62
C GLY A 511 -8.51 -20.61 23.49
N ASN A 512 -9.49 -20.03 22.78
CA ASN A 512 -9.55 -18.59 22.51
C ASN A 512 -10.86 -17.96 23.02
N ALA A 513 -10.77 -17.30 24.18
CA ALA A 513 -11.91 -16.64 24.81
C ALA A 513 -12.55 -15.52 23.96
N ALA A 514 -11.79 -14.89 23.04
CA ALA A 514 -12.33 -13.89 22.13
C ALA A 514 -13.23 -14.52 21.06
N LEU A 515 -12.80 -15.65 20.46
CA LEU A 515 -13.59 -16.37 19.46
C LEU A 515 -14.93 -16.89 20.02
N GLN A 516 -14.96 -17.27 21.31
CA GLN A 516 -16.16 -17.71 22.01
C GLN A 516 -17.16 -16.58 22.30
N LYS A 517 -16.66 -15.36 22.51
CA LYS A 517 -17.49 -14.17 22.71
C LYS A 517 -18.12 -13.70 21.40
N VAL A 518 -17.48 -13.95 20.26
CA VAL A 518 -17.86 -13.56 18.90
C VAL A 518 -17.90 -12.05 18.68
N VAL A 519 -18.56 -11.30 19.56
CA VAL A 519 -18.56 -9.84 19.60
C VAL A 519 -18.39 -9.30 21.01
N THR A 520 -17.72 -8.16 21.14
CA THR A 520 -17.72 -7.33 22.35
C THR A 520 -18.41 -6.02 22.04
N ARG A 521 -19.44 -5.68 22.84
CA ARG A 521 -20.10 -4.38 22.81
C ARG A 521 -19.57 -3.49 23.92
N THR A 522 -19.27 -2.24 23.58
CA THR A 522 -18.84 -1.21 24.52
C THR A 522 -19.67 0.04 24.29
N ASP A 523 -20.39 0.49 25.33
CA ASP A 523 -21.15 1.73 25.31
C ASP A 523 -20.39 2.78 26.13
N GLU A 524 -19.59 3.62 25.47
CA GLU A 524 -18.72 4.63 26.09
C GLU A 524 -18.87 5.98 25.38
N ASN A 525 -18.84 7.08 26.13
CA ASN A 525 -18.94 8.45 25.59
C ASN A 525 -20.16 8.68 24.68
N GLY A 526 -21.30 8.06 25.00
CA GLY A 526 -22.54 8.19 24.22
C GLY A 526 -22.53 7.44 22.87
N ARG A 527 -21.57 6.53 22.65
CA ARG A 527 -21.48 5.70 21.44
C ARG A 527 -21.43 4.21 21.78
N THR A 528 -22.22 3.42 21.05
CA THR A 528 -22.17 1.95 21.01
C THR A 528 -21.16 1.51 19.96
N LYS A 529 -20.08 0.87 20.41
CA LYS A 529 -19.08 0.21 19.58
C LYS A 529 -19.23 -1.29 19.67
N ILE A 530 -19.06 -1.98 18.55
CA ILE A 530 -19.06 -3.45 18.50
C ILE A 530 -17.83 -3.93 17.74
N ILE A 531 -17.04 -4.71 18.46
CA ILE A 531 -15.85 -5.38 17.96
C ILE A 531 -16.23 -6.83 17.67
N TYR A 532 -16.04 -7.29 16.44
CA TYR A 532 -16.14 -8.69 16.05
C TYR A 532 -14.79 -9.38 16.27
N HIS A 533 -14.80 -10.51 16.97
CA HIS A 533 -13.62 -11.33 17.25
C HIS A 533 -13.50 -12.42 16.18
N GLY A 534 -12.71 -12.15 15.15
CA GLY A 534 -12.53 -13.05 14.01
C GLY A 534 -11.33 -13.98 14.13
N LEU A 535 -11.27 -14.97 13.25
CA LEU A 535 -10.19 -15.97 13.14
C LEU A 535 -8.78 -15.38 12.87
N ARG A 536 -8.71 -14.12 12.43
CA ARG A 536 -7.45 -13.41 12.13
C ARG A 536 -7.24 -12.17 12.98
N GLY A 537 -8.07 -11.98 14.02
CA GLY A 537 -8.02 -10.83 14.92
C GLY A 537 -9.34 -10.07 15.01
N ASP A 538 -9.30 -9.04 15.84
CA ASP A 538 -10.45 -8.22 16.19
C ASP A 538 -10.73 -7.14 15.14
N VAL A 539 -12.02 -6.92 14.86
CA VAL A 539 -12.49 -5.98 13.84
C VAL A 539 -13.56 -5.08 14.46
N LEU A 540 -13.27 -3.79 14.60
CA LEU A 540 -14.32 -2.81 14.85
C LEU A 540 -15.20 -2.75 13.60
N PHE A 541 -16.46 -3.18 13.74
CA PHE A 541 -17.38 -3.20 12.60
C PHE A 541 -18.62 -2.31 12.78
N TYR A 542 -18.98 -1.95 14.02
CA TYR A 542 -20.11 -1.05 14.29
C TYR A 542 -19.70 0.04 15.30
N ASP A 543 -20.06 1.29 15.03
CA ASP A 543 -19.83 2.43 15.93
C ASP A 543 -20.89 3.52 15.69
N ARG A 544 -21.85 3.68 16.62
CA ARG A 544 -22.99 4.61 16.49
C ARG A 544 -23.41 5.21 17.82
N PRO A 545 -24.02 6.42 17.86
CA PRO A 545 -24.73 6.93 19.02
C PRO A 545 -25.58 5.86 19.73
N VAL A 546 -25.47 5.81 21.06
CA VAL A 546 -26.25 4.87 21.89
C VAL A 546 -27.75 5.13 21.68
N GLY A 547 -28.52 4.06 21.41
CA GLY A 547 -29.97 4.15 21.24
C GLY A 547 -30.46 4.60 19.86
N GLU A 548 -29.56 4.87 18.91
CA GLU A 548 -29.94 5.19 17.51
C GLU A 548 -30.66 4.03 16.81
N VAL A 549 -30.25 2.80 17.15
CA VAL A 549 -30.74 1.55 16.56
C VAL A 549 -31.02 0.54 17.68
N SER A 550 -32.10 -0.25 17.56
CA SER A 550 -32.47 -1.23 18.58
C SER A 550 -31.47 -2.39 18.66
N ASP A 551 -31.33 -2.99 19.84
CA ASP A 551 -30.46 -4.15 20.08
C ASP A 551 -30.74 -5.31 19.12
N CYS A 552 -32.01 -5.52 18.78
CA CYS A 552 -32.42 -6.55 17.82
C CYS A 552 -31.91 -6.25 16.40
N THR A 553 -31.95 -4.99 15.98
CA THR A 553 -31.45 -4.57 14.67
C THR A 553 -29.93 -4.67 14.61
N ILE A 554 -29.25 -4.30 15.70
CA ILE A 554 -27.80 -4.48 15.86
C ILE A 554 -27.42 -5.96 15.75
N TRP A 555 -28.19 -6.87 16.37
CA TRP A 555 -27.98 -8.31 16.25
C TRP A 555 -28.12 -8.78 14.81
N TRP A 556 -29.15 -8.32 14.08
CA TRP A 556 -29.35 -8.68 12.67
C TRP A 556 -28.22 -8.20 11.76
N ILE A 557 -27.73 -6.98 11.98
CA ILE A 557 -26.55 -6.44 11.29
C ILE A 557 -25.33 -7.30 11.59
N THR A 558 -25.13 -7.68 12.86
CA THR A 558 -24.02 -8.55 13.29
C THR A 558 -24.10 -9.94 12.65
N PHE A 559 -25.29 -10.55 12.64
CA PHE A 559 -25.50 -11.89 12.13
C PHE A 559 -25.31 -11.96 10.61
N THR A 560 -25.87 -10.99 9.87
CA THR A 560 -25.68 -10.90 8.42
C THR A 560 -24.25 -10.56 8.02
N PHE A 561 -23.57 -9.69 8.76
CA PHE A 561 -22.16 -9.40 8.56
C PHE A 561 -21.29 -10.65 8.79
N THR A 562 -21.51 -11.37 9.90
CA THR A 562 -20.79 -12.62 10.21
C THR A 562 -21.04 -13.69 9.14
N MET A 563 -22.28 -13.80 8.64
CA MET A 563 -22.65 -14.75 7.58
C MET A 563 -22.00 -14.43 6.23
N THR A 564 -21.63 -13.18 5.97
CA THR A 564 -21.20 -12.75 4.63
C THR A 564 -19.76 -12.28 4.59
N VAL A 565 -19.42 -11.24 5.34
CA VAL A 565 -18.09 -10.62 5.33
C VAL A 565 -17.09 -11.50 6.06
N SER A 566 -17.45 -12.04 7.22
CA SER A 566 -16.52 -12.88 8.01
C SER A 566 -16.16 -14.21 7.33
N PHE A 567 -17.01 -14.73 6.44
CA PHE A 567 -16.66 -15.85 5.57
C PHE A 567 -15.36 -15.59 4.80
N PHE A 568 -15.18 -14.38 4.29
CA PHE A 568 -13.97 -14.01 3.57
C PHE A 568 -12.75 -13.79 4.50
N GLY A 569 -13.00 -13.51 5.78
CA GLY A 569 -11.99 -13.43 6.85
C GLY A 569 -11.19 -14.73 7.03
N ILE A 570 -11.71 -15.86 6.54
CA ILE A 570 -11.01 -17.15 6.49
C ILE A 570 -9.83 -17.08 5.51
N PHE A 571 -10.00 -16.37 4.40
CA PHE A 571 -9.04 -16.32 3.30
C PHE A 571 -8.12 -15.09 3.37
N LEU A 572 -8.64 -13.95 3.82
CA LEU A 572 -7.97 -12.65 3.84
C LEU A 572 -8.18 -11.95 5.19
N PRO A 573 -7.27 -11.05 5.63
CA PRO A 573 -7.57 -10.17 6.75
C PRO A 573 -8.74 -9.24 6.39
N LEU A 574 -9.69 -9.05 7.31
CA LEU A 574 -10.78 -8.10 7.11
C LEU A 574 -10.29 -6.67 7.36
N PRO A 575 -10.77 -5.67 6.60
CA PRO A 575 -10.45 -4.27 6.88
C PRO A 575 -11.16 -3.78 8.15
N ILE A 576 -10.74 -2.62 8.65
CA ILE A 576 -11.45 -1.90 9.71
C ILE A 576 -12.63 -1.15 9.08
N PHE A 577 -13.84 -1.28 9.64
CA PHE A 577 -15.01 -0.56 9.14
C PHE A 577 -15.26 0.71 9.96
N SER A 578 -15.47 1.82 9.26
CA SER A 578 -15.63 3.15 9.86
C SER A 578 -17.10 3.46 10.19
N PRO A 579 -17.40 4.21 11.27
CA PRO A 579 -18.76 4.67 11.59
C PRO A 579 -19.48 5.41 10.44
N PHE A 580 -18.72 5.99 9.52
CA PHE A 580 -19.22 6.81 8.42
C PHE A 580 -19.65 6.01 7.18
N ASN A 581 -19.13 4.79 6.97
CA ASN A 581 -19.36 4.05 5.72
C ASN A 581 -20.59 3.12 5.75
N GLN A 582 -21.13 2.84 6.95
CA GLN A 582 -22.30 1.98 7.18
C GLN A 582 -22.28 0.63 6.45
N VAL A 583 -21.10 0.09 6.12
CA VAL A 583 -20.99 -1.13 5.30
C VAL A 583 -21.79 -2.30 5.87
N PRO A 584 -21.77 -2.60 7.18
CA PRO A 584 -22.61 -3.65 7.74
C PRO A 584 -24.12 -3.39 7.59
N THR A 585 -24.56 -2.15 7.76
CA THR A 585 -25.97 -1.75 7.56
C THR A 585 -26.39 -1.88 6.10
N LYS A 586 -25.52 -1.50 5.15
CA LYS A 586 -25.78 -1.64 3.71
C LYS A 586 -25.88 -3.09 3.28
N ILE A 587 -24.99 -3.94 3.81
CA ILE A 587 -25.03 -5.40 3.57
C ILE A 587 -26.32 -6.00 4.13
N PHE A 588 -26.69 -5.63 5.36
CA PHE A 588 -27.97 -6.01 5.96
C PHE A 588 -29.16 -5.58 5.09
N ASN A 589 -29.22 -4.31 4.68
CA ASN A 589 -30.28 -3.79 3.83
C ASN A 589 -30.37 -4.53 2.49
N MET A 590 -29.24 -4.83 1.86
CA MET A 590 -29.19 -5.56 0.60
C MET A 590 -29.71 -7.00 0.74
N ILE A 591 -29.43 -7.65 1.87
CA ILE A 591 -29.95 -8.98 2.18
C ILE A 591 -31.46 -8.93 2.44
N VAL A 592 -31.92 -7.98 3.27
CA VAL A 592 -33.35 -7.81 3.60
C VAL A 592 -34.19 -7.49 2.37
N LYS A 593 -33.68 -6.68 1.45
CA LYS A 593 -34.35 -6.38 0.16
C LYS A 593 -34.55 -7.64 -0.70
N ASN A 594 -33.80 -8.71 -0.49
CA ASN A 594 -33.94 -9.96 -1.22
C ASN A 594 -34.73 -11.01 -0.41
N ALA A 595 -36.01 -11.17 -0.75
CA ALA A 595 -36.94 -12.07 -0.06
C ALA A 595 -36.45 -13.54 0.04
N LYS A 596 -35.69 -14.04 -0.94
CA LYS A 596 -35.17 -15.41 -0.92
C LYS A 596 -33.99 -15.56 0.03
N LEU A 597 -33.08 -14.59 0.03
CA LEU A 597 -31.92 -14.59 0.91
C LEU A 597 -32.34 -14.42 2.37
N ILE A 598 -33.21 -13.46 2.65
CA ILE A 598 -33.68 -13.24 4.02
C ILE A 598 -34.43 -14.47 4.54
N ALA A 599 -35.28 -15.12 3.74
CA ALA A 599 -35.95 -16.37 4.14
C ALA A 599 -34.96 -17.50 4.47
N LYS A 600 -33.89 -17.65 3.67
CA LYS A 600 -32.82 -18.63 3.95
C LYS A 600 -32.05 -18.32 5.23
N ILE A 601 -31.70 -17.06 5.45
CA ILE A 601 -30.96 -16.64 6.66
C ILE A 601 -31.85 -16.76 7.91
N THR A 602 -33.12 -16.37 7.83
CA THR A 602 -34.08 -16.50 8.93
C THR A 602 -34.30 -17.95 9.33
N ALA A 603 -34.29 -18.89 8.39
CA ALA A 603 -34.43 -20.32 8.67
C ALA A 603 -33.25 -20.92 9.47
N LEU A 604 -32.10 -20.23 9.53
CA LEU A 604 -30.93 -20.65 10.30
C LEU A 604 -30.96 -20.13 11.75
N VAL A 605 -31.73 -19.09 12.03
CA VAL A 605 -31.81 -18.48 13.36
C VAL A 605 -32.49 -19.45 14.34
N GLY A 606 -31.91 -19.63 15.52
CA GLY A 606 -32.32 -20.60 16.51
C GLY A 606 -31.87 -22.05 16.25
N THR A 607 -31.16 -22.34 15.15
CA THR A 607 -30.72 -23.70 14.79
C THR A 607 -29.20 -23.89 14.89
N THR A 608 -28.73 -25.14 14.91
CA THR A 608 -27.32 -25.48 14.69
C THR A 608 -26.95 -25.16 13.25
N ILE A 609 -25.98 -24.27 13.03
CA ILE A 609 -25.53 -23.89 11.70
C ILE A 609 -24.30 -24.72 11.36
N SER A 610 -24.42 -25.61 10.37
CA SER A 610 -23.30 -26.38 9.85
C SER A 610 -22.54 -25.59 8.79
N VAL A 611 -21.31 -26.00 8.48
CA VAL A 611 -20.54 -25.39 7.37
C VAL A 611 -21.33 -25.45 6.06
N ALA A 612 -22.01 -26.57 5.80
CA ALA A 612 -22.77 -26.76 4.58
C ALA A 612 -23.99 -25.82 4.48
N SER A 613 -24.74 -25.63 5.58
CA SER A 613 -25.88 -24.72 5.56
C SER A 613 -25.45 -23.25 5.43
N ALA A 614 -24.32 -22.88 6.01
CA ALA A 614 -23.73 -21.54 5.83
C ALA A 614 -23.21 -21.33 4.40
N LEU A 615 -22.55 -22.33 3.79
CA LEU A 615 -22.10 -22.28 2.40
C LEU A 615 -23.26 -22.24 1.38
N ASP A 616 -24.40 -22.86 1.70
CA ASP A 616 -25.61 -22.75 0.88
C ASP A 616 -26.13 -21.29 0.82
N VAL A 617 -26.03 -20.54 1.93
CA VAL A 617 -26.34 -19.10 1.94
C VAL A 617 -25.38 -18.31 1.07
N ILE A 618 -24.06 -18.54 1.18
CA ILE A 618 -23.06 -17.90 0.29
C ILE A 618 -23.33 -18.22 -1.18
N THR A 619 -23.71 -19.47 -1.48
CA THR A 619 -24.08 -19.90 -2.83
C THR A 619 -25.33 -19.19 -3.33
N ALA A 620 -26.33 -19.01 -2.48
CA ALA A 620 -27.52 -18.24 -2.80
C ALA A 620 -27.20 -16.76 -3.06
N ILE A 621 -26.32 -16.15 -2.25
CA ILE A 621 -25.85 -14.77 -2.43
C ILE A 621 -25.17 -14.58 -3.80
N HIS A 622 -24.36 -15.55 -4.23
CA HIS A 622 -23.77 -15.56 -5.55
C HIS A 622 -24.82 -15.67 -6.66
N ARG A 623 -25.78 -16.61 -6.54
CA ARG A 623 -26.85 -16.80 -7.53
C ARG A 623 -27.74 -15.57 -7.70
N GLU A 624 -28.01 -14.87 -6.61
CA GLU A 624 -28.79 -13.64 -6.59
C GLU A 624 -27.96 -12.39 -6.98
N LYS A 625 -26.72 -12.57 -7.45
CA LYS A 625 -25.80 -11.51 -7.92
C LYS A 625 -25.43 -10.46 -6.86
N ILE A 626 -25.60 -10.80 -5.58
CA ILE A 626 -25.30 -9.92 -4.44
C ILE A 626 -23.85 -10.08 -3.95
N LEU A 627 -23.19 -11.20 -4.28
CA LEU A 627 -21.82 -11.47 -3.88
C LEU A 627 -20.83 -10.39 -4.32
N TRP A 628 -20.94 -9.92 -5.57
CA TRP A 628 -20.02 -8.93 -6.13
C TRP A 628 -20.16 -7.55 -5.47
N PRO A 629 -21.37 -7.01 -5.25
CA PRO A 629 -21.59 -5.87 -4.37
C PRO A 629 -20.94 -6.05 -2.98
N ILE A 630 -21.18 -7.17 -2.30
CA ILE A 630 -20.57 -7.44 -0.97
C ILE A 630 -19.05 -7.43 -1.04
N LEU A 631 -18.45 -8.07 -2.06
CA LEU A 631 -17.01 -8.09 -2.26
C LEU A 631 -16.45 -6.68 -2.49
N LYS A 632 -17.15 -5.85 -3.25
CA LYS A 632 -16.79 -4.43 -3.38
C LYS A 632 -16.86 -3.74 -2.02
N PHE A 633 -17.98 -3.82 -1.31
CA PHE A 633 -18.12 -3.21 0.03
C PHE A 633 -17.05 -3.68 1.03
N ALA A 634 -16.64 -4.95 0.96
CA ALA A 634 -15.75 -5.59 1.93
C ALA A 634 -14.25 -5.56 1.58
N PHE A 635 -13.85 -5.39 0.29
CA PHE A 635 -12.47 -5.60 -0.16
C PHE A 635 -11.87 -4.51 -1.08
N ILE A 636 -12.46 -3.31 -1.12
CA ILE A 636 -11.88 -2.16 -1.86
C ILE A 636 -10.39 -1.89 -1.53
N ALA A 637 -9.93 -2.25 -0.33
CA ALA A 637 -8.52 -2.08 0.09
C ALA A 637 -7.56 -3.23 -0.31
N ALA A 638 -8.06 -4.38 -0.77
CA ALA A 638 -7.23 -5.58 -0.99
C ALA A 638 -6.62 -5.66 -2.41
N GLY A 639 -7.01 -4.77 -3.31
CA GLY A 639 -6.55 -4.73 -4.70
C GLY A 639 -6.85 -5.99 -5.52
N TRP A 640 -6.44 -5.99 -6.79
CA TRP A 640 -6.62 -7.11 -7.73
C TRP A 640 -5.96 -8.42 -7.22
N PHE A 641 -4.86 -8.32 -6.45
CA PHE A 641 -4.16 -9.47 -5.87
C PHE A 641 -4.94 -10.17 -4.75
N GLY A 642 -5.69 -9.43 -3.91
CA GLY A 642 -6.60 -10.03 -2.94
C GLY A 642 -7.73 -10.82 -3.61
N LEU A 643 -8.25 -10.29 -4.73
CA LEU A 643 -9.28 -10.96 -5.53
C LEU A 643 -8.75 -12.20 -6.27
N ALA A 644 -7.54 -12.15 -6.83
CA ALA A 644 -6.90 -13.29 -7.49
C ALA A 644 -6.53 -14.42 -6.49
N ALA A 645 -6.04 -14.07 -5.30
CA ALA A 645 -5.77 -15.02 -4.22
C ALA A 645 -7.07 -15.67 -3.68
N LEU A 646 -8.15 -14.89 -3.61
CA LEU A 646 -9.49 -15.38 -3.27
C LEU A 646 -10.00 -16.38 -4.32
N LEU A 647 -9.90 -16.05 -5.61
CA LEU A 647 -10.29 -16.93 -6.71
C LEU A 647 -9.47 -18.24 -6.73
N ALA A 648 -8.15 -18.16 -6.55
CA ALA A 648 -7.27 -19.33 -6.48
C ALA A 648 -7.62 -20.26 -5.30
N ARG A 649 -8.01 -19.72 -4.15
CA ARG A 649 -8.39 -20.51 -2.96
C ARG A 649 -9.82 -21.05 -3.03
N ILE A 650 -10.75 -20.34 -3.69
CA ILE A 650 -12.10 -20.86 -3.98
C ILE A 650 -12.03 -22.03 -4.97
N ILE A 651 -11.09 -22.02 -5.93
CA ILE A 651 -10.86 -23.15 -6.86
C ILE A 651 -10.46 -24.43 -6.09
N THR A 652 -9.65 -24.33 -5.02
CA THR A 652 -9.28 -25.49 -4.18
C THR A 652 -10.44 -26.10 -3.38
N LEU A 653 -11.51 -25.34 -3.17
CA LEU A 653 -12.75 -25.78 -2.51
C LEU A 653 -13.62 -26.64 -3.44
N VAL A 654 -13.64 -26.31 -4.74
CA VAL A 654 -14.43 -27.02 -5.75
C VAL A 654 -13.80 -28.37 -6.12
N THR A 655 -12.48 -28.52 -5.95
CA THR A 655 -11.74 -29.74 -6.28
C THR A 655 -11.73 -30.80 -5.15
N GLY A 656 -12.22 -30.48 -3.96
CA GLY A 656 -12.26 -31.39 -2.80
C GLY A 656 -10.89 -31.65 -2.15
N THR A 657 -9.84 -30.95 -2.56
CA THR A 657 -8.47 -31.04 -2.03
C THR A 657 -8.23 -29.97 -0.96
N VAL A 658 -9.13 -29.86 0.01
CA VAL A 658 -9.09 -28.80 1.04
C VAL A 658 -8.17 -29.24 2.18
N ALA A 659 -7.17 -28.42 2.53
CA ALA A 659 -6.31 -28.66 3.69
C ALA A 659 -7.14 -28.61 4.99
N ALA A 660 -6.85 -29.51 5.94
CA ALA A 660 -7.55 -29.60 7.23
C ALA A 660 -7.57 -28.26 8.00
N GLU A 661 -6.53 -27.43 7.84
CA GLU A 661 -6.45 -26.10 8.45
C GLU A 661 -7.52 -25.12 7.94
N ILE A 662 -7.76 -25.10 6.62
CA ILE A 662 -8.78 -24.24 6.02
C ILE A 662 -10.18 -24.74 6.40
N LEU A 663 -10.37 -26.06 6.39
CA LEU A 663 -11.63 -26.66 6.80
C LEU A 663 -11.92 -26.41 8.29
N GLY A 664 -10.90 -26.41 9.15
CA GLY A 664 -11.03 -26.06 10.57
C GLY A 664 -11.55 -24.63 10.77
N LYS A 665 -11.03 -23.67 9.99
CA LYS A 665 -11.49 -22.27 9.99
C LYS A 665 -12.96 -22.12 9.58
N PHE A 666 -13.43 -22.92 8.62
CA PHE A 666 -14.85 -22.98 8.28
C PHE A 666 -15.73 -23.48 9.42
N ILE A 667 -15.26 -24.51 10.13
CA ILE A 667 -15.97 -25.09 11.28
C ILE A 667 -16.06 -24.06 12.42
N VAL A 668 -14.98 -23.31 12.70
CA VAL A 668 -15.01 -22.22 13.68
C VAL A 668 -15.97 -21.11 13.27
N TRP A 669 -15.98 -20.71 12.00
CA TRP A 669 -16.92 -19.71 11.49
C TRP A 669 -18.39 -20.14 11.64
N ALA A 670 -18.71 -21.39 11.31
CA ALA A 670 -20.05 -21.96 11.52
C ALA A 670 -20.43 -22.06 13.01
N ALA A 671 -19.46 -22.34 13.88
CA ALA A 671 -19.64 -22.31 15.33
C ALA A 671 -19.94 -20.89 15.86
N GLN A 672 -19.27 -19.85 15.36
CA GLN A 672 -19.58 -18.46 15.70
C GLN A 672 -20.98 -18.03 15.25
N LEU A 673 -21.40 -18.46 14.05
CA LEU A 673 -22.77 -18.25 13.57
C LEU A 673 -23.80 -18.96 14.46
N THR A 674 -23.52 -20.20 14.86
CA THR A 674 -24.38 -20.94 15.81
C THR A 674 -24.45 -20.20 17.14
N LYS A 675 -23.32 -19.70 17.67
CA LYS A 675 -23.29 -18.92 18.92
C LYS A 675 -24.15 -17.66 18.85
N LEU A 676 -24.03 -16.86 17.78
CA LEU A 676 -24.87 -15.67 17.57
C LEU A 676 -26.35 -16.03 17.44
N SER A 677 -26.65 -17.12 16.71
CA SER A 677 -27.99 -17.67 16.53
C SER A 677 -28.67 -17.99 17.87
N LEU A 678 -27.90 -18.49 18.85
CA LEU A 678 -28.38 -18.81 20.20
C LEU A 678 -28.65 -17.56 21.06
N GLU A 679 -27.98 -16.45 20.77
CA GLU A 679 -28.12 -15.17 21.49
C GLU A 679 -29.29 -14.32 20.99
N TYR A 680 -29.95 -14.75 19.90
CA TYR A 680 -31.07 -14.04 19.27
C TYR A 680 -32.15 -13.60 20.27
N HIS A 681 -32.58 -14.48 21.18
CA HIS A 681 -33.66 -14.16 22.13
C HIS A 681 -33.28 -13.11 23.18
N GLY A 682 -32.00 -13.03 23.54
CA GLY A 682 -31.50 -11.99 24.45
C GLY A 682 -31.48 -10.62 23.78
N ALA A 683 -31.20 -10.57 22.47
CA ALA A 683 -31.12 -9.33 21.70
C ALA A 683 -32.46 -8.89 21.06
N CYS A 684 -33.34 -9.84 20.76
CA CYS A 684 -34.65 -9.65 20.12
C CYS A 684 -35.76 -10.22 21.02
N PRO A 685 -36.13 -9.54 22.12
CA PRO A 685 -37.25 -9.96 22.94
C PRO A 685 -38.53 -9.93 22.09
N GLN A 686 -39.30 -11.02 22.10
CA GLN A 686 -40.62 -11.02 21.45
C GLN A 686 -41.45 -9.90 22.09
N THR A 687 -41.80 -8.88 21.31
CA THR A 687 -42.88 -7.97 21.70
C THR A 687 -44.10 -8.85 21.95
N ALA A 688 -44.52 -8.92 23.20
CA ALA A 688 -45.71 -9.64 23.60
C ALA A 688 -46.87 -9.27 22.65
N GLU A 689 -47.51 -10.28 22.06
CA GLU A 689 -48.86 -10.17 21.52
C GLU A 689 -49.80 -9.65 22.63
N LYS A 690 -49.96 -8.34 22.75
CA LYS A 690 -51.05 -7.71 23.49
C LYS A 690 -51.44 -6.40 22.82
N THR A 691 -52.39 -6.48 21.88
CA THR A 691 -53.63 -5.68 21.87
C THR A 691 -54.35 -5.77 20.52
N ALA A 692 -55.28 -6.72 20.38
CA ALA A 692 -56.45 -6.61 19.49
C ALA A 692 -57.55 -7.64 19.85
N ALA A 693 -57.74 -7.89 21.15
CA ALA A 693 -58.86 -8.69 21.65
C ALA A 693 -59.38 -8.07 22.95
N GLN A 694 -59.92 -6.85 22.85
CA GLN A 694 -60.83 -6.24 23.82
C GLN A 694 -61.36 -4.92 23.23
N THR A 695 -62.35 -5.04 22.35
CA THR A 695 -63.46 -4.10 22.13
C THR A 695 -64.40 -4.72 21.09
N ALA A 696 -65.24 -5.62 21.57
CA ALA A 696 -66.59 -5.90 21.06
C ALA A 696 -67.51 -5.94 22.28
#